data_AF-A0A524AP21-F1
#
_entry.id   AF-A0A524AP21-F1
#
_cell.length_a   1.000
_cell.length_b   1.000
_cell.length_c   1.000
_cell.angle_alpha   90.00
_cell.angle_beta   90.00
_cell.angle_gamma   90.00
#
_symmetry.space_group_name_H-M   'P 1'
#
loop_
_entity.id
_entity.type
_entity.pdbx_description
1 polymer ?
#
loop_
_entity_poly.entity_id
_entity_poly.type
_entity_poly.pdbx_seq_one_letter_code
_entity_poly.pdbx_strand_id
1 'polypeptide(L)'
;MAVMKRKVILLVVPLVGLILCYLYLNSAGYLYGQVSDEITGYPLAGATVTVGHRSVLTDAAGRYRLEGVRGTLTVSAKAAGYRPLEEELAPQGLFRGFVLNVALRPNRLWGTVVDELHGEPVARATVQVDGRSLRTDSVGRYSLTRIKGETTLTVEADGYLKWKGEVPGEGHLVKGEPFDIVLIPNTVVSAVRAEDTGEAVSGATVSWAGQTVQTDQEGSYTLRRVKAGALISVRAEGYYGTEIPFAGGDPTGATVPLDIALRPTEVLVAVSDLFTGRPLTGVTVTADDRSAPTNAAGQATFVRVGLGETFQAQAQDYAPAETTYQGQDTLQIALRPTVLQGAVRDINSGQPITGALIYLGEAITTAGDDGAYELRDLPPEPTLIVKASGYRKEKLTLGSATASDPSPSLIPCSASPCLDIALTPFEVRGLYIPFNILSRPERITELIDLVDRTKLTAIVVDVKSDRGFLAYRSQVPLAIEMGVGGERKGWLTLKELLKLCQDKDIYTIARIVVFKDNPLAHARPEWAVRRADGTVWLDREGLGWGIPSRQDVQDYNIAIAKEVATLGFDEVQFDYIRFPSDGDITAIVYDEKHTRETRTATIRAFMERLTAELKPFGVFTSADVFGLTVWVAPYSDMGIGQRVQDIAPYVDYLCPMLYPATFEPGNLGHDNPVLQPYDVIYRSQLEAAKRVPVTTKVRPWLQHYSLNDVVYGPEQYQAQRQAADDAGSCGWTFWNAGGKYNEEFF
;
A
#
# COMPACT_ATOMS: atom_id res chain seq x y z
N MET A 1 -110.22 86.43 65.66
CA MET A 1 -109.66 87.80 65.69
C MET A 1 -108.30 87.70 65.04
N ALA A 2 -107.84 88.50 64.09
CA ALA A 2 -108.16 89.84 63.64
C ALA A 2 -107.57 89.89 62.21
N VAL A 3 -108.36 90.24 61.18
CA VAL A 3 -108.55 91.63 60.74
C VAL A 3 -107.29 92.21 60.08
N MET A 4 -107.46 92.45 58.77
CA MET A 4 -107.04 93.63 58.00
C MET A 4 -105.53 93.88 57.78
N LYS A 5 -105.14 93.86 56.50
CA LYS A 5 -104.92 95.04 55.62
C LYS A 5 -103.79 95.95 56.11
N ARG A 6 -102.82 96.21 55.22
CA ARG A 6 -102.80 97.42 54.37
C ARG A 6 -101.60 97.43 53.41
N LYS A 7 -101.92 97.86 52.19
CA LYS A 7 -101.18 98.50 51.09
C LYS A 7 -99.69 98.87 51.27
N VAL A 8 -99.01 98.89 50.11
CA VAL A 8 -98.02 99.86 49.56
C VAL A 8 -96.78 99.12 48.96
N ILE A 9 -96.30 99.60 47.80
CA ILE A 9 -95.00 99.38 47.10
C ILE A 9 -95.00 98.29 45.99
N LEU A 10 -95.05 98.64 44.70
CA LEU A 10 -93.96 99.09 43.78
C LEU A 10 -93.30 97.91 43.00
N LEU A 11 -93.43 97.92 41.67
CA LEU A 11 -92.34 97.71 40.70
C LEU A 11 -91.50 96.40 40.62
N VAL A 12 -91.91 95.26 41.17
CA VAL A 12 -91.06 94.03 41.12
C VAL A 12 -91.43 93.01 40.03
N VAL A 13 -92.63 93.05 39.45
CA VAL A 13 -93.09 91.96 38.54
C VAL A 13 -92.49 91.99 37.11
N PRO A 14 -92.21 93.12 36.44
CA PRO A 14 -91.60 93.08 35.10
C PRO A 14 -90.09 92.78 35.14
N LEU A 15 -89.41 93.09 36.24
CA LEU A 15 -87.95 92.92 36.35
C LEU A 15 -87.57 91.44 36.56
N VAL A 16 -88.35 90.67 37.32
CA VAL A 16 -88.12 89.22 37.52
C VAL A 16 -88.43 88.44 36.23
N GLY A 17 -89.43 88.85 35.46
CA GLY A 17 -89.76 88.26 34.15
C GLY A 17 -88.71 88.55 33.08
N LEU A 18 -88.16 89.76 33.02
CA LEU A 18 -87.07 90.11 32.10
C LEU A 18 -85.72 89.53 32.53
N ILE A 19 -85.43 89.42 33.84
CA ILE A 19 -84.23 88.74 34.34
C ILE A 19 -84.33 87.23 34.12
N LEU A 20 -85.49 86.60 34.35
CA LEU A 20 -85.68 85.18 34.04
C LEU A 20 -85.67 84.93 32.53
N CYS A 21 -86.25 85.80 31.70
CA CYS A 21 -86.18 85.67 30.23
C CYS A 21 -84.76 85.93 29.72
N TYR A 22 -84.02 86.89 30.28
CA TYR A 22 -82.60 87.14 29.97
C TYR A 22 -81.70 85.99 30.44
N LEU A 23 -81.95 85.40 31.61
CA LEU A 23 -81.23 84.21 32.11
C LEU A 23 -81.63 82.92 31.36
N TYR A 24 -82.88 82.81 30.89
CA TYR A 24 -83.38 81.69 30.08
C TYR A 24 -82.89 81.77 28.63
N LEU A 25 -82.72 82.98 28.08
CA LEU A 25 -82.10 83.23 26.77
C LEU A 25 -80.56 83.21 26.82
N ASN A 26 -79.93 83.35 28.01
CA ASN A 26 -78.48 83.30 28.20
C ASN A 26 -77.90 82.01 28.78
N SER A 27 -78.70 80.98 29.07
CA SER A 27 -78.13 79.69 29.50
C SER A 27 -77.28 79.09 28.37
N ALA A 28 -75.97 79.03 28.56
CA ALA A 28 -75.04 78.38 27.65
C ALA A 28 -75.38 76.88 27.54
N GLY A 29 -75.64 76.39 26.32
CA GLY A 29 -75.74 74.96 26.07
C GLY A 29 -74.37 74.31 26.25
N TYR A 30 -74.34 73.06 26.72
CA TYR A 30 -73.13 72.25 26.80
C TYR A 30 -73.30 70.95 26.01
N LEU A 31 -72.24 70.52 25.34
CA LEU A 31 -72.11 69.25 24.65
C LEU A 31 -71.23 68.34 25.49
N TYR A 32 -71.62 67.09 25.70
CA TYR A 32 -70.78 66.12 26.38
C TYR A 32 -70.97 64.73 25.78
N GLY A 33 -70.02 63.84 26.01
CA GLY A 33 -70.11 62.48 25.51
C GLY A 33 -68.80 61.73 25.68
N GLN A 34 -68.69 60.58 25.02
CA GLN A 34 -67.52 59.74 25.06
C GLN A 34 -67.01 59.46 23.65
N VAL A 35 -65.70 59.58 23.44
CA VAL A 35 -65.03 59.12 22.23
C VAL A 35 -64.52 57.71 22.49
N SER A 36 -64.82 56.78 21.58
CA SER A 36 -64.46 55.36 21.68
C SER A 36 -63.87 54.84 20.37
N ASP A 37 -63.11 53.75 20.46
CA ASP A 37 -62.62 53.00 19.31
C ASP A 37 -63.77 52.21 18.69
N GLU A 38 -64.09 52.42 17.42
CA GLU A 38 -65.23 51.79 16.75
C GLU A 38 -65.13 50.25 16.70
N ILE A 39 -63.92 49.68 16.68
CA ILE A 39 -63.70 48.23 16.56
C ILE A 39 -63.80 47.53 17.93
N THR A 40 -63.27 48.13 18.98
CA THR A 40 -63.15 47.51 20.31
C THR A 40 -64.15 48.06 21.33
N GLY A 41 -64.76 49.22 21.08
CA GLY A 41 -65.62 49.93 22.02
C GLY A 41 -64.87 50.57 23.20
N TYR A 42 -63.54 50.45 23.27
CA TYR A 42 -62.75 51.02 24.36
C TYR A 42 -62.70 52.56 24.27
N PRO A 43 -62.68 53.26 25.42
CA PRO A 43 -62.58 54.72 25.44
C PRO A 43 -61.25 55.22 24.85
N LEU A 44 -61.30 56.30 24.08
CA LEU A 44 -60.12 56.96 23.52
C LEU A 44 -59.76 58.19 24.34
N ALA A 45 -58.70 58.08 25.14
CA ALA A 45 -58.13 59.20 25.87
C ALA A 45 -57.30 60.11 24.97
N GLY A 46 -57.39 61.43 25.17
CA GLY A 46 -56.62 62.41 24.39
C GLY A 46 -57.09 62.59 22.94
N ALA A 47 -58.25 62.06 22.56
CA ALA A 47 -58.95 62.47 21.34
C ALA A 47 -59.43 63.92 21.47
N THR A 48 -59.19 64.73 20.45
CA THR A 48 -59.65 66.11 20.37
C THR A 48 -61.06 66.14 19.79
N VAL A 49 -62.01 66.71 20.54
CA VAL A 49 -63.34 67.04 20.03
C VAL A 49 -63.45 68.54 19.86
N THR A 50 -63.77 68.98 18.65
CA THR A 50 -63.85 70.38 18.24
C THR A 50 -65.25 70.70 17.75
N VAL A 51 -65.81 71.80 18.24
CA VAL A 51 -67.12 72.30 17.82
C VAL A 51 -67.01 73.80 17.59
N GLY A 52 -67.14 74.23 16.34
CA GLY A 52 -66.84 75.61 15.94
C GLY A 52 -65.39 75.99 16.26
N HIS A 53 -65.17 77.05 17.06
CA HIS A 53 -63.83 77.52 17.47
C HIS A 53 -63.32 76.92 18.79
N ARG A 54 -64.05 75.96 19.37
CA ARG A 54 -63.74 75.40 20.70
C ARG A 54 -63.31 73.96 20.58
N SER A 55 -62.25 73.57 21.27
CA SER A 55 -61.75 72.20 21.31
C SER A 55 -61.49 71.75 22.75
N VAL A 56 -61.66 70.45 22.99
CA VAL A 56 -61.33 69.80 24.27
C VAL A 56 -60.72 68.43 23.99
N LEU A 57 -59.79 68.02 24.86
CA LEU A 57 -59.29 66.66 24.87
C LEU A 57 -60.17 65.78 25.77
N THR A 58 -60.41 64.57 25.33
CA THR A 58 -61.07 63.54 26.14
C THR A 58 -60.18 63.07 27.28
N ASP A 59 -60.81 62.77 28.43
CA ASP A 59 -60.14 62.23 29.61
C ASP A 59 -59.73 60.75 29.46
N ALA A 60 -59.16 60.15 30.51
CA ALA A 60 -58.75 58.74 30.50
C ALA A 60 -59.92 57.75 30.29
N ALA A 61 -61.15 58.15 30.58
CA ALA A 61 -62.36 57.39 30.30
C ALA A 61 -62.96 57.76 28.93
N GLY A 62 -62.25 58.52 28.09
CA GLY A 62 -62.69 58.95 26.77
C GLY A 62 -63.79 60.02 26.81
N ARG A 63 -64.10 60.60 27.97
CA ARG A 63 -65.21 61.55 28.13
C ARG A 63 -64.77 62.96 27.81
N TYR A 64 -65.66 63.75 27.22
CA TYR A 64 -65.44 65.17 26.96
C TYR A 64 -66.67 66.00 27.32
N ARG A 65 -66.44 67.28 27.59
CA ARG A 65 -67.49 68.28 27.82
C ARG A 65 -67.05 69.65 27.31
N LEU A 66 -67.90 70.27 26.48
CA LEU A 66 -67.71 71.60 25.90
C LEU A 66 -68.86 72.51 26.31
N GLU A 67 -68.54 73.61 26.97
CA GLU A 67 -69.49 74.63 27.42
C GLU A 67 -69.66 75.74 26.36
N GLY A 68 -70.85 76.34 26.26
CA GLY A 68 -71.08 77.53 25.43
C GLY A 68 -71.38 77.26 23.94
N VAL A 69 -71.90 76.08 23.62
CA VAL A 69 -72.20 75.63 22.25
C VAL A 69 -73.56 76.18 21.80
N ARG A 70 -73.64 76.88 20.65
CA ARG A 70 -74.87 77.52 20.13
C ARG A 70 -74.96 77.46 18.59
N GLY A 71 -76.12 77.10 18.05
CA GLY A 71 -76.41 77.08 16.60
C GLY A 71 -76.11 75.74 15.91
N THR A 72 -76.29 75.70 14.58
CA THR A 72 -75.83 74.58 13.73
C THR A 72 -74.31 74.57 13.76
N LEU A 73 -73.71 73.47 14.18
CA LEU A 73 -72.26 73.37 14.35
C LEU A 73 -71.75 72.04 13.81
N THR A 74 -70.67 72.13 13.04
CA THR A 74 -69.87 70.97 12.64
C THR A 74 -69.09 70.50 13.86
N VAL A 75 -69.29 69.25 14.26
CA VAL A 75 -68.50 68.56 15.27
C VAL A 75 -67.41 67.77 14.57
N SER A 76 -66.16 68.03 14.93
CA SER A 76 -65.01 67.26 14.48
C SER A 76 -64.43 66.49 15.66
N ALA A 77 -64.21 65.18 15.50
CA ALA A 77 -63.49 64.38 16.47
C ALA A 77 -62.25 63.77 15.81
N LYS A 78 -61.08 63.99 16.39
CA LYS A 78 -59.79 63.50 15.88
C LYS A 78 -58.99 62.83 16.97
N ALA A 79 -58.46 61.64 16.69
CA ALA A 79 -57.51 60.95 17.54
C ALA A 79 -56.36 60.40 16.68
N ALA A 80 -55.14 60.42 17.19
CA ALA A 80 -53.98 59.91 16.45
C ALA A 80 -54.16 58.42 16.13
N GLY A 81 -54.02 58.06 14.85
CA GLY A 81 -54.24 56.69 14.37
C GLY A 81 -55.70 56.31 14.11
N TYR A 82 -56.60 57.29 14.12
CA TYR A 82 -58.02 57.12 13.79
C TYR A 82 -58.45 58.09 12.70
N ARG A 83 -59.45 57.69 11.92
CA ARG A 83 -60.06 58.52 10.89
C ARG A 83 -60.83 59.67 11.56
N PRO A 84 -60.56 60.93 11.21
CA PRO A 84 -61.34 62.05 11.72
C PRO A 84 -62.82 61.88 11.32
N LEU A 85 -63.71 62.16 12.26
CA LEU A 85 -65.14 62.25 11.99
C LEU A 85 -65.55 63.72 11.97
N GLU A 86 -66.27 64.14 10.95
CA GLU A 86 -66.96 65.43 10.90
C GLU A 86 -68.45 65.20 10.68
N GLU A 87 -69.28 65.64 11.62
CA GLU A 87 -70.73 65.54 11.54
C GLU A 87 -71.37 66.91 11.78
N GLU A 88 -72.39 67.25 10.99
CA GLU A 88 -73.22 68.43 11.23
C GLU A 88 -74.40 68.09 12.15
N LEU A 89 -74.48 68.78 13.28
CA LEU A 89 -75.64 68.62 14.18
C LEU A 89 -76.75 69.62 13.81
N ALA A 90 -77.94 69.08 13.54
CA ALA A 90 -79.12 69.88 13.25
C ALA A 90 -79.61 70.69 14.49
N PRO A 91 -80.15 71.90 14.30
CA PRO A 91 -80.38 72.88 15.38
C PRO A 91 -81.43 72.50 16.43
N GLN A 92 -82.18 71.40 16.28
CA GLN A 92 -83.34 71.11 17.12
C GLN A 92 -83.00 70.41 18.46
N GLY A 93 -81.74 70.02 18.69
CA GLY A 93 -81.33 69.25 19.89
C GLY A 93 -80.59 70.03 21.00
N LEU A 94 -80.25 71.31 20.82
CA LEU A 94 -79.28 72.02 21.68
C LEU A 94 -79.89 72.77 22.89
N PHE A 95 -81.16 72.57 23.21
CA PHE A 95 -81.87 73.41 24.21
C PHE A 95 -81.64 73.03 25.69
N ARG A 96 -80.88 71.97 26.00
CA ARG A 96 -80.32 71.63 27.34
C ARG A 96 -79.42 70.39 27.18
N GLY A 97 -78.12 70.51 27.46
CA GLY A 97 -77.17 69.39 27.55
C GLY A 97 -77.29 68.26 26.52
N PHE A 98 -76.59 68.33 25.38
CA PHE A 98 -76.66 67.29 24.33
C PHE A 98 -75.59 66.20 24.54
N VAL A 99 -75.97 64.93 24.39
CA VAL A 99 -75.04 63.79 24.45
C VAL A 99 -74.63 63.40 23.04
N LEU A 100 -73.33 63.40 22.76
CA LEU A 100 -72.79 62.87 21.50
C LEU A 100 -71.63 61.93 21.79
N ASN A 101 -71.91 60.63 21.69
CA ASN A 101 -70.87 59.62 21.71
C ASN A 101 -70.31 59.46 20.29
N VAL A 102 -69.00 59.49 20.17
CA VAL A 102 -68.31 59.40 18.89
C VAL A 102 -67.49 58.12 18.86
N ALA A 103 -67.78 57.24 17.92
CA ALA A 103 -66.93 56.08 17.65
C ALA A 103 -65.97 56.43 16.51
N LEU A 104 -64.68 56.54 16.80
CA LEU A 104 -63.67 56.79 15.78
C LEU A 104 -63.18 55.47 15.20
N ARG A 105 -63.23 55.37 13.87
CA ARG A 105 -62.71 54.22 13.13
C ARG A 105 -61.18 54.22 13.14
N PRO A 106 -60.49 53.16 13.59
CA PRO A 106 -59.04 53.07 13.48
C PRO A 106 -58.57 53.17 12.03
N ASN A 107 -57.49 53.92 11.80
CA ASN A 107 -56.79 53.91 10.53
C ASN A 107 -56.21 52.52 10.28
N ARG A 108 -56.36 52.03 9.05
CA ARG A 108 -55.87 50.72 8.64
C ARG A 108 -54.75 50.90 7.61
N LEU A 109 -53.60 50.30 7.88
CA LEU A 109 -52.53 50.11 6.91
C LEU A 109 -52.57 48.66 6.45
N TRP A 110 -52.78 48.41 5.16
CA TRP A 110 -52.82 47.07 4.61
C TRP A 110 -52.23 47.04 3.21
N GLY A 111 -51.75 45.88 2.80
CA GLY A 111 -51.14 45.68 1.48
C GLY A 111 -50.52 44.29 1.37
N THR A 112 -49.68 44.11 0.37
CA THR A 112 -48.89 42.91 0.14
C THR A 112 -47.40 43.22 0.19
N VAL A 113 -46.61 42.24 0.61
CA VAL A 113 -45.16 42.24 0.48
C VAL A 113 -44.81 41.28 -0.65
N VAL A 114 -44.14 41.79 -1.68
CA VAL A 114 -43.77 41.03 -2.88
C VAL A 114 -42.28 41.16 -3.18
N ASP A 115 -41.73 40.17 -3.86
CA ASP A 115 -40.35 40.13 -4.34
C ASP A 115 -40.18 40.98 -5.60
N GLU A 116 -39.08 41.73 -5.69
CA GLU A 116 -38.79 42.61 -6.82
C GLU A 116 -38.61 41.85 -8.16
N LEU A 117 -38.06 40.63 -8.13
CA LEU A 117 -37.69 39.91 -9.36
C LEU A 117 -38.89 39.55 -10.23
N HIS A 118 -39.95 39.01 -9.61
CA HIS A 118 -41.11 38.46 -10.33
C HIS A 118 -42.45 38.84 -9.70
N GLY A 119 -42.46 39.70 -8.67
CA GLY A 119 -43.68 40.07 -7.95
C GLY A 119 -44.27 38.93 -7.10
N GLU A 120 -43.47 37.89 -6.79
CA GLU A 120 -43.93 36.77 -5.98
C GLU A 120 -44.21 37.21 -4.54
N PRO A 121 -45.28 36.71 -3.89
CA PRO A 121 -45.56 37.08 -2.51
C PRO A 121 -44.48 36.60 -1.53
N VAL A 122 -44.01 37.49 -0.65
CA VAL A 122 -43.04 37.15 0.40
C VAL A 122 -43.78 36.79 1.68
N ALA A 123 -43.94 35.49 1.91
CA ALA A 123 -44.57 34.98 3.12
C ALA A 123 -43.68 35.11 4.36
N ARG A 124 -44.29 35.27 5.53
CA ARG A 124 -43.61 35.39 6.83
C ARG A 124 -42.65 36.58 6.97
N ALA A 125 -42.70 37.55 6.06
CA ALA A 125 -41.99 38.82 6.19
C ALA A 125 -42.50 39.54 7.44
N THR A 126 -41.58 40.03 8.27
CA THR A 126 -41.88 40.71 9.52
C THR A 126 -42.10 42.19 9.26
N VAL A 127 -43.33 42.65 9.38
CA VAL A 127 -43.73 44.05 9.20
C VAL A 127 -43.79 44.71 10.58
N GLN A 128 -43.04 45.80 10.78
CA GLN A 128 -42.95 46.52 12.05
C GLN A 128 -43.25 48.01 11.90
N VAL A 129 -44.15 48.52 12.74
CA VAL A 129 -44.56 49.93 12.78
C VAL A 129 -45.04 50.29 14.19
N ASP A 130 -44.67 51.47 14.69
CA ASP A 130 -45.10 51.96 16.01
C ASP A 130 -44.89 50.94 17.17
N GLY A 131 -43.79 50.17 17.12
CA GLY A 131 -43.47 49.13 18.11
C GLY A 131 -44.34 47.86 18.04
N ARG A 132 -45.22 47.74 17.05
CA ARG A 132 -46.01 46.54 16.75
C ARG A 132 -45.33 45.74 15.65
N SER A 133 -45.43 44.41 15.72
CA SER A 133 -44.87 43.49 14.73
C SER A 133 -45.91 42.45 14.33
N LEU A 134 -45.97 42.13 13.03
CA LEU A 134 -46.71 40.96 12.53
C LEU A 134 -45.92 40.28 11.40
N ARG A 135 -46.33 39.07 11.03
CA ARG A 135 -45.78 38.36 9.86
C ARG A 135 -46.80 38.28 8.73
N THR A 136 -46.36 38.49 7.51
CA THR A 136 -47.22 38.31 6.32
C THR A 136 -47.72 36.87 6.21
N ASP A 137 -48.90 36.70 5.62
CA ASP A 137 -49.46 35.37 5.34
C ASP A 137 -48.81 34.68 4.12
N SER A 138 -49.31 33.52 3.71
CA SER A 138 -48.77 32.75 2.59
C SER A 138 -48.89 33.44 1.23
N VAL A 139 -49.69 34.50 1.11
CA VAL A 139 -49.85 35.33 -0.09
C VAL A 139 -49.31 36.75 0.14
N GLY A 140 -48.39 36.91 1.10
CA GLY A 140 -47.66 38.14 1.35
C GLY A 140 -48.50 39.26 1.99
N ARG A 141 -49.74 39.02 2.39
CA ARG A 141 -50.62 40.09 2.90
C ARG A 141 -50.27 40.48 4.32
N TYR A 142 -50.41 41.77 4.60
CA TYR A 142 -50.37 42.33 5.95
C TYR A 142 -51.51 43.32 6.18
N SER A 143 -51.93 43.46 7.43
CA SER A 143 -52.99 44.40 7.81
C SER A 143 -52.84 44.80 9.27
N LEU A 144 -52.57 46.09 9.52
CA LEU A 144 -52.46 46.70 10.83
C LEU A 144 -53.54 47.76 11.00
N THR A 145 -54.02 47.93 12.23
CA THR A 145 -54.99 48.97 12.59
C THR A 145 -54.40 49.89 13.64
N ARG A 146 -55.00 51.08 13.80
CA ARG A 146 -54.55 52.12 14.75
C ARG A 146 -53.14 52.59 14.42
N ILE A 147 -52.89 52.82 13.13
CA ILE A 147 -51.59 53.27 12.60
C ILE A 147 -51.60 54.79 12.45
N LYS A 148 -50.57 55.43 12.99
CA LYS A 148 -50.34 56.87 12.83
C LYS A 148 -49.72 57.12 11.45
N GLY A 149 -50.13 58.20 10.78
CA GLY A 149 -49.45 58.64 9.56
C GLY A 149 -48.02 59.11 9.88
N GLU A 150 -47.14 59.12 8.89
CA GLU A 150 -45.79 59.70 8.98
C GLU A 150 -44.88 59.01 10.02
N THR A 151 -45.21 57.79 10.44
CA THR A 151 -44.32 56.95 11.27
C THR A 151 -43.45 56.06 10.38
N THR A 152 -42.35 55.54 10.93
CA THR A 152 -41.45 54.63 10.20
C THR A 152 -42.03 53.22 10.18
N LEU A 153 -42.08 52.63 8.99
CA LEU A 153 -42.38 51.23 8.74
C LEU A 153 -41.11 50.51 8.31
N THR A 154 -40.83 49.35 8.90
CA THR A 154 -39.77 48.45 8.44
C THR A 154 -40.31 47.07 8.11
N VAL A 155 -39.81 46.48 7.03
CA VAL A 155 -40.14 45.10 6.66
C VAL A 155 -38.85 44.31 6.49
N GLU A 156 -38.79 43.15 7.14
CA GLU A 156 -37.64 42.24 7.12
C GLU A 156 -38.07 40.84 6.73
N ALA A 157 -37.36 40.21 5.80
CA ALA A 157 -37.55 38.82 5.43
C ALA A 157 -36.19 38.16 5.17
N ASP A 158 -36.06 36.87 5.52
CA ASP A 158 -34.85 36.10 5.25
C ASP A 158 -34.56 36.08 3.74
N GLY A 159 -33.33 36.42 3.37
CA GLY A 159 -32.91 36.48 1.96
C GLY A 159 -33.23 37.81 1.26
N TYR A 160 -33.75 38.80 1.98
CA TYR A 160 -34.08 40.12 1.43
C TYR A 160 -33.37 41.24 2.19
N LEU A 161 -33.21 42.38 1.51
CA LEU A 161 -32.80 43.62 2.15
C LEU A 161 -33.90 44.11 3.08
N LYS A 162 -33.49 44.64 4.24
CA LYS A 162 -34.41 45.30 5.15
C LYS A 162 -34.99 46.53 4.46
N TRP A 163 -36.30 46.52 4.24
CA TRP A 163 -37.02 47.67 3.73
C TRP A 163 -37.34 48.64 4.87
N LYS A 164 -37.15 49.94 4.62
CA LYS A 164 -37.50 51.02 5.54
C LYS A 164 -38.13 52.17 4.76
N GLY A 165 -39.31 52.60 5.16
CA GLY A 165 -40.01 53.72 4.57
C GLY A 165 -40.95 54.39 5.55
N GLU A 166 -41.58 55.49 5.12
CA GLU A 166 -42.61 56.17 5.90
C GLU A 166 -43.98 55.59 5.58
N VAL A 167 -44.81 55.43 6.62
CA VAL A 167 -46.22 55.11 6.44
C VAL A 167 -46.90 56.27 5.70
N PRO A 168 -47.75 55.98 4.69
CA PRO A 168 -48.51 57.01 4.00
C PRO A 168 -49.24 57.96 4.95
N GLY A 169 -49.32 59.24 4.59
CA GLY A 169 -49.99 60.26 5.39
C GLY A 169 -51.47 59.94 5.67
N GLU A 170 -52.05 60.62 6.66
CA GLU A 170 -53.43 60.34 7.15
C GLU A 170 -54.47 60.27 6.02
N GLY A 171 -54.33 61.10 4.96
CA GLY A 171 -55.26 61.10 3.83
C GLY A 171 -55.33 59.77 3.06
N HIS A 172 -54.22 59.06 2.91
CA HIS A 172 -54.19 57.75 2.24
C HIS A 172 -54.78 56.65 3.14
N LEU A 173 -54.42 56.67 4.43
CA LEU A 173 -54.96 55.73 5.43
C LEU A 173 -56.49 55.86 5.57
N VAL A 174 -57.03 57.07 5.42
CA VAL A 174 -58.48 57.35 5.47
C VAL A 174 -59.21 56.85 4.22
N LYS A 175 -58.59 56.93 3.04
CA LYS A 175 -59.13 56.36 1.79
C LYS A 175 -59.08 54.83 1.78
N GLY A 176 -58.21 54.22 2.57
CA GLY A 176 -58.09 52.77 2.69
C GLY A 176 -57.44 52.10 1.47
N GLU A 177 -56.63 52.85 0.72
CA GLU A 177 -55.84 52.35 -0.40
C GLU A 177 -54.77 51.36 0.10
N PRO A 178 -54.41 50.33 -0.71
CA PRO A 178 -53.34 49.41 -0.35
C PRO A 178 -51.97 50.08 -0.42
N PHE A 179 -51.07 49.69 0.48
CA PHE A 179 -49.67 50.08 0.48
C PHE A 179 -48.81 48.84 0.25
N ASP A 180 -48.51 48.53 -1.01
CA ASP A 180 -47.69 47.37 -1.35
C ASP A 180 -46.21 47.67 -1.15
N ILE A 181 -45.46 46.68 -0.65
CA ILE A 181 -44.05 46.79 -0.32
C ILE A 181 -43.29 45.79 -1.19
N VAL A 182 -42.33 46.29 -1.95
CA VAL A 182 -41.44 45.47 -2.76
C VAL A 182 -40.15 45.26 -1.98
N LEU A 183 -39.82 44.00 -1.71
CA LEU A 183 -38.54 43.63 -1.11
C LEU A 183 -37.54 43.27 -2.20
N ILE A 184 -36.34 43.84 -2.08
CA ILE A 184 -35.20 43.54 -2.94
C ILE A 184 -34.49 42.30 -2.38
N PRO A 185 -34.34 41.21 -3.15
CA PRO A 185 -33.66 40.02 -2.69
C PRO A 185 -32.15 40.24 -2.60
N ASN A 186 -31.52 39.69 -1.57
CA ASN A 186 -30.07 39.61 -1.48
C ASN A 186 -29.53 38.78 -2.66
N THR A 187 -28.81 39.44 -3.54
CA THR A 187 -28.27 38.84 -4.76
C THR A 187 -26.74 38.93 -4.74
N VAL A 188 -26.11 37.76 -4.88
CA VAL A 188 -24.65 37.63 -5.01
C VAL A 188 -24.36 37.41 -6.49
N VAL A 189 -23.57 38.30 -7.08
CA VAL A 189 -23.05 38.17 -8.44
C VAL A 189 -21.55 38.27 -8.36
N SER A 190 -20.85 37.23 -8.78
CA SER A 190 -19.40 37.19 -8.76
C SER A 190 -18.87 36.08 -9.66
N ALA A 191 -17.55 35.88 -9.66
CA ALA A 191 -16.87 34.83 -10.38
C ALA A 191 -16.08 33.93 -9.42
N VAL A 192 -16.00 32.66 -9.80
CA VAL A 192 -15.07 31.69 -9.23
C VAL A 192 -13.82 31.67 -10.10
N ARG A 193 -12.66 31.86 -9.49
CA ARG A 193 -11.36 31.90 -10.17
C ARG A 193 -10.40 30.90 -9.55
N ALA A 194 -9.45 30.42 -10.33
CA ALA A 194 -8.34 29.62 -9.82
C ALA A 194 -7.39 30.53 -9.02
N GLU A 195 -7.01 30.12 -7.81
CA GLU A 195 -6.13 30.91 -6.94
C GLU A 195 -4.73 31.11 -7.55
N ASP A 196 -4.21 30.13 -8.28
CA ASP A 196 -2.86 30.10 -8.83
C ASP A 196 -2.72 30.87 -10.16
N THR A 197 -3.72 30.81 -11.05
CA THR A 197 -3.67 31.47 -12.37
C THR A 197 -4.57 32.70 -12.48
N GLY A 198 -5.56 32.85 -11.61
CA GLY A 198 -6.61 33.89 -11.72
C GLY A 198 -7.63 33.63 -12.84
N GLU A 199 -7.49 32.54 -13.58
CA GLU A 199 -8.41 32.16 -14.66
C GLU A 199 -9.79 31.78 -14.12
N ALA A 200 -10.81 31.92 -14.96
CA ALA A 200 -12.18 31.54 -14.63
C ALA A 200 -12.32 30.03 -14.43
N VAL A 201 -13.01 29.61 -13.37
CA VAL A 201 -13.35 28.19 -13.16
C VAL A 201 -14.79 27.98 -13.66
N SER A 202 -14.91 27.38 -14.84
CA SER A 202 -16.19 27.01 -15.44
C SER A 202 -16.74 25.70 -14.86
N GLY A 203 -18.07 25.61 -14.74
CA GLY A 203 -18.73 24.41 -14.20
C GLY A 203 -18.49 24.16 -12.70
N ALA A 204 -18.06 25.16 -11.95
CA ALA A 204 -17.98 25.11 -10.49
C ALA A 204 -19.39 25.15 -9.89
N THR A 205 -19.67 24.21 -9.01
CA THR A 205 -20.95 24.10 -8.30
C THR A 205 -20.95 25.04 -7.10
N VAL A 206 -21.79 26.07 -7.15
CA VAL A 206 -22.00 27.04 -6.07
C VAL A 206 -23.36 26.76 -5.43
N SER A 207 -23.41 26.58 -4.11
CA SER A 207 -24.64 26.16 -3.42
C SER A 207 -24.85 26.81 -2.05
N TRP A 208 -26.13 27.02 -1.71
CA TRP A 208 -26.60 27.53 -0.42
C TRP A 208 -28.05 27.05 -0.17
N ALA A 209 -28.36 26.54 1.02
CA ALA A 209 -29.70 26.14 1.48
C ALA A 209 -30.54 25.34 0.45
N GLY A 210 -29.90 24.43 -0.30
CA GLY A 210 -30.55 23.61 -1.33
C GLY A 210 -30.71 24.26 -2.70
N GLN A 211 -30.33 25.53 -2.86
CA GLN A 211 -30.10 26.14 -4.17
C GLN A 211 -28.71 25.79 -4.67
N THR A 212 -28.61 25.44 -5.95
CA THR A 212 -27.36 25.11 -6.62
C THR A 212 -27.33 25.75 -7.99
N VAL A 213 -26.22 26.41 -8.33
CA VAL A 213 -25.93 26.94 -9.66
C VAL A 213 -24.55 26.46 -10.11
N GLN A 214 -24.32 26.44 -11.41
CA GLN A 214 -23.00 26.20 -12.00
C GLN A 214 -22.45 27.51 -12.54
N THR A 215 -21.14 27.71 -12.46
CA THR A 215 -20.49 28.85 -13.11
C THR A 215 -20.48 28.69 -14.63
N ASP A 216 -20.54 29.81 -15.35
CA ASP A 216 -20.39 29.87 -16.81
C ASP A 216 -18.91 29.82 -17.27
N GLN A 217 -18.66 30.05 -18.56
CA GLN A 217 -17.30 30.00 -19.14
C GLN A 217 -16.38 31.09 -18.58
N GLU A 218 -16.94 32.22 -18.17
CA GLU A 218 -16.26 33.32 -17.50
C GLU A 218 -16.14 33.11 -15.98
N GLY A 219 -16.60 31.96 -15.48
CA GLY A 219 -16.56 31.60 -14.06
C GLY A 219 -17.64 32.30 -13.25
N SER A 220 -18.56 33.02 -13.90
CA SER A 220 -19.56 33.85 -13.23
C SER A 220 -20.72 33.02 -12.72
N TYR A 221 -21.28 33.44 -11.58
CA TYR A 221 -22.48 32.85 -10.98
C TYR A 221 -23.39 33.93 -10.39
N THR A 222 -24.67 33.59 -10.25
CA THR A 222 -25.65 34.44 -9.56
C THR A 222 -26.45 33.61 -8.57
N LEU A 223 -26.33 33.92 -7.28
CA LEU A 223 -27.22 33.39 -6.24
C LEU A 223 -28.21 34.47 -5.82
N ARG A 224 -29.47 34.07 -5.60
CA ARG A 224 -30.57 34.99 -5.23
C ARG A 224 -31.19 34.54 -3.92
N ARG A 225 -31.72 35.51 -3.16
CA ARG A 225 -32.36 35.28 -1.86
C ARG A 225 -31.39 34.66 -0.83
N VAL A 226 -30.11 35.05 -0.88
CA VAL A 226 -29.09 34.53 0.03
C VAL A 226 -29.26 35.14 1.43
N LYS A 227 -29.33 34.29 2.46
CA LYS A 227 -29.52 34.76 3.84
C LYS A 227 -28.21 35.33 4.40
N ALA A 228 -28.27 36.47 5.09
CA ALA A 228 -27.11 36.97 5.82
C ALA A 228 -26.63 35.93 6.86
N GLY A 229 -25.34 35.66 6.89
CA GLY A 229 -24.71 34.59 7.68
C GLY A 229 -24.79 33.19 7.05
N ALA A 230 -25.34 33.04 5.84
CA ALA A 230 -25.30 31.79 5.09
C ALA A 230 -23.87 31.39 4.71
N LEU A 231 -23.56 30.09 4.77
CA LEU A 231 -22.35 29.54 4.15
C LEU A 231 -22.66 29.19 2.69
N ILE A 232 -21.88 29.75 1.78
CA ILE A 232 -21.90 29.43 0.35
C ILE A 232 -20.81 28.38 0.12
N SER A 233 -21.21 27.17 -0.28
CA SER A 233 -20.28 26.09 -0.63
C SER A 233 -19.97 26.14 -2.11
N VAL A 234 -18.68 26.15 -2.44
CA VAL A 234 -18.18 26.06 -3.83
C VAL A 234 -17.34 24.81 -3.99
N ARG A 235 -17.63 24.03 -5.03
CA ARG A 235 -16.89 22.81 -5.39
C ARG A 235 -16.65 22.79 -6.89
N ALA A 236 -15.44 22.44 -7.31
CA ALA A 236 -15.10 22.21 -8.70
C ALA A 236 -14.12 21.04 -8.79
N GLU A 237 -14.19 20.27 -9.87
CA GLU A 237 -13.25 19.18 -10.12
C GLU A 237 -11.82 19.73 -10.28
N GLY A 238 -10.84 19.08 -9.65
CA GLY A 238 -9.45 19.58 -9.61
C GLY A 238 -9.22 20.73 -8.62
N TYR A 239 -10.17 21.05 -7.76
CA TYR A 239 -10.05 22.10 -6.73
C TYR A 239 -10.50 21.63 -5.35
N TYR A 240 -9.87 22.16 -4.30
CA TYR A 240 -10.36 21.99 -2.94
C TYR A 240 -11.66 22.79 -2.75
N GLY A 241 -12.71 22.15 -2.24
CA GLY A 241 -13.95 22.83 -1.91
C GLY A 241 -13.77 23.88 -0.80
N THR A 242 -14.52 24.96 -0.87
CA THR A 242 -14.49 26.05 0.13
C THR A 242 -15.91 26.45 0.54
N GLU A 243 -16.03 26.95 1.78
CA GLU A 243 -17.28 27.51 2.30
C GLU A 243 -17.01 28.94 2.79
N ILE A 244 -17.79 29.89 2.26
CA ILE A 244 -17.60 31.32 2.55
C ILE A 244 -18.89 31.90 3.15
N PRO A 245 -18.82 32.59 4.31
CA PRO A 245 -19.99 33.23 4.89
C PRO A 245 -20.39 34.47 4.09
N PHE A 246 -21.68 34.58 3.76
CA PHE A 246 -22.26 35.77 3.16
C PHE A 246 -22.58 36.81 4.24
N ALA A 247 -21.94 37.97 4.20
CA ALA A 247 -22.11 39.03 5.21
C ALA A 247 -23.50 39.70 5.20
N GLY A 248 -24.29 39.52 4.14
CA GLY A 248 -25.57 40.21 3.92
C GLY A 248 -25.55 41.07 2.67
N GLY A 249 -26.73 41.46 2.17
CA GLY A 249 -26.85 42.31 0.97
C GLY A 249 -26.47 43.77 1.23
N ASP A 250 -26.16 44.51 0.16
CA ASP A 250 -25.90 45.95 0.22
C ASP A 250 -27.22 46.70 0.51
N PRO A 251 -27.29 47.57 1.54
CA PRO A 251 -28.49 48.35 1.85
C PRO A 251 -29.03 49.22 0.70
N THR A 252 -28.21 49.51 -0.32
CA THR A 252 -28.58 50.30 -1.50
C THR A 252 -29.25 49.46 -2.61
N GLY A 253 -29.32 48.13 -2.48
CA GLY A 253 -29.81 47.25 -3.53
C GLY A 253 -28.74 46.80 -4.53
N ALA A 254 -27.49 47.25 -4.37
CA ALA A 254 -26.39 46.80 -5.21
C ALA A 254 -26.08 45.31 -5.00
N THR A 255 -25.67 44.64 -6.07
CA THR A 255 -25.14 43.27 -6.00
C THR A 255 -23.86 43.24 -5.18
N VAL A 256 -23.76 42.30 -4.25
CA VAL A 256 -22.56 42.15 -3.43
C VAL A 256 -21.58 41.21 -4.16
N PRO A 257 -20.38 41.69 -4.55
CA PRO A 257 -19.35 40.81 -5.09
C PRO A 257 -18.83 39.91 -3.97
N LEU A 258 -18.66 38.62 -4.28
CA LEU A 258 -18.06 37.63 -3.42
C LEU A 258 -17.10 36.79 -4.26
N ASP A 259 -15.93 37.37 -4.55
CA ASP A 259 -14.93 36.72 -5.38
C ASP A 259 -14.38 35.49 -4.66
N ILE A 260 -14.42 34.35 -5.33
CA ILE A 260 -14.03 33.06 -4.77
C ILE A 260 -12.81 32.57 -5.52
N ALA A 261 -11.66 32.55 -4.84
CA ALA A 261 -10.47 31.89 -5.34
C ALA A 261 -10.45 30.44 -4.85
N LEU A 262 -10.51 29.48 -5.78
CA LEU A 262 -10.39 28.07 -5.48
C LEU A 262 -8.92 27.63 -5.60
N ARG A 263 -8.40 27.02 -4.55
CA ARG A 263 -7.08 26.40 -4.56
C ARG A 263 -7.11 25.11 -5.38
N PRO A 264 -6.26 24.94 -6.41
CA PRO A 264 -6.20 23.68 -7.14
C PRO A 264 -5.78 22.53 -6.20
N THR A 265 -6.32 21.34 -6.43
CA THR A 265 -5.80 20.11 -5.81
C THR A 265 -4.39 19.86 -6.29
N GLU A 266 -3.53 19.37 -5.41
CA GLU A 266 -2.17 18.98 -5.71
C GLU A 266 -1.95 17.59 -5.14
N VAL A 267 -1.38 16.68 -5.94
CA VAL A 267 -0.98 15.35 -5.49
C VAL A 267 0.49 15.14 -5.78
N LEU A 268 1.19 14.58 -4.79
CA LEU A 268 2.53 14.07 -4.96
C LEU A 268 2.46 12.61 -5.38
N VAL A 269 2.93 12.27 -6.57
CA VAL A 269 3.08 10.88 -7.00
C VAL A 269 4.49 10.43 -6.66
N ALA A 270 4.61 9.49 -5.74
CA ALA A 270 5.87 8.89 -5.34
C ALA A 270 6.02 7.52 -6.01
N VAL A 271 7.10 7.35 -6.76
CA VAL A 271 7.41 6.12 -7.49
C VAL A 271 8.64 5.45 -6.89
N SER A 272 8.53 4.15 -6.62
CA SER A 272 9.59 3.33 -6.03
C SER A 272 9.83 2.04 -6.80
N ASP A 273 11.00 1.44 -6.61
CA ASP A 273 11.34 0.10 -7.03
C ASP A 273 10.65 -0.91 -6.11
N LEU A 274 9.90 -1.86 -6.66
CA LEU A 274 9.10 -2.81 -5.88
C LEU A 274 9.95 -3.73 -4.99
N PHE A 275 11.16 -4.10 -5.43
CA PHE A 275 11.97 -5.08 -4.71
C PHE A 275 12.81 -4.44 -3.61
N THR A 276 13.26 -3.21 -3.81
CA THR A 276 14.17 -2.51 -2.89
C THR A 276 13.50 -1.38 -2.09
N GLY A 277 12.31 -0.94 -2.51
CA GLY A 277 11.60 0.22 -1.94
C GLY A 277 12.26 1.56 -2.24
N ARG A 278 13.32 1.60 -3.06
CA ARG A 278 14.07 2.83 -3.34
C ARG A 278 13.30 3.75 -4.28
N PRO A 279 13.38 5.08 -4.10
CA PRO A 279 12.76 6.02 -5.01
C PRO A 279 13.38 5.95 -6.41
N LEU A 280 12.55 5.99 -7.45
CA LEU A 280 13.00 5.94 -8.84
C LEU A 280 13.00 7.32 -9.48
N THR A 281 14.15 7.78 -9.94
CA THR A 281 14.32 9.07 -10.63
C THR A 281 14.07 8.95 -12.14
N GLY A 282 13.47 9.97 -12.75
CA GLY A 282 13.27 10.03 -14.20
C GLY A 282 12.17 9.11 -14.74
N VAL A 283 11.34 8.54 -13.86
CA VAL A 283 10.16 7.75 -14.26
C VAL A 283 9.14 8.69 -14.86
N THR A 284 8.64 8.37 -16.04
CA THR A 284 7.54 9.12 -16.65
C THR A 284 6.24 8.71 -15.97
N VAL A 285 5.62 9.65 -15.27
CA VAL A 285 4.26 9.50 -14.75
C VAL A 285 3.30 10.23 -15.68
N THR A 286 2.21 9.59 -16.06
CA THR A 286 1.15 10.19 -16.89
C THR A 286 -0.20 10.10 -16.21
N ALA A 287 -0.99 11.15 -16.37
CA ALA A 287 -2.36 11.23 -15.89
C ALA A 287 -3.16 12.04 -16.92
N ASP A 288 -4.05 11.36 -17.64
CA ASP A 288 -4.68 11.86 -18.88
C ASP A 288 -3.66 12.38 -19.93
N ASP A 289 -3.71 13.67 -20.26
CA ASP A 289 -2.81 14.33 -21.21
C ASP A 289 -1.56 14.94 -20.55
N ARG A 290 -1.47 14.87 -19.22
CA ARG A 290 -0.35 15.41 -18.43
C ARG A 290 0.72 14.35 -18.24
N SER A 291 1.97 14.80 -18.26
CA SER A 291 3.14 13.95 -18.04
C SER A 291 4.20 14.71 -17.25
N ALA A 292 4.82 14.06 -16.27
CA ALA A 292 5.93 14.61 -15.50
C ALA A 292 6.94 13.49 -15.14
N PRO A 293 8.25 13.74 -15.29
CA PRO A 293 9.25 12.82 -14.78
C PRO A 293 9.39 12.95 -13.25
N THR A 294 9.71 11.85 -12.58
CA THR A 294 10.05 11.89 -11.15
C THR A 294 11.41 12.54 -10.90
N ASN A 295 11.54 13.26 -9.79
CA ASN A 295 12.79 13.87 -9.32
C ASN A 295 13.71 12.87 -8.60
N ALA A 296 14.82 13.36 -8.01
CA ALA A 296 15.79 12.54 -7.27
C ALA A 296 15.21 11.80 -6.03
N ALA A 297 14.10 12.30 -5.48
CA ALA A 297 13.36 11.66 -4.39
C ALA A 297 12.27 10.71 -4.91
N GLY A 298 12.21 10.45 -6.22
CA GLY A 298 11.23 9.60 -6.86
C GLY A 298 9.84 10.22 -6.94
N GLN A 299 9.74 11.54 -6.95
CA GLN A 299 8.46 12.25 -6.84
C GLN A 299 8.13 13.09 -8.07
N ALA A 300 6.87 13.10 -8.48
CA ALA A 300 6.31 13.98 -9.49
C ALA A 300 5.04 14.65 -8.93
N THR A 301 4.88 15.95 -9.16
CA THR A 301 3.72 16.71 -8.67
C THR A 301 2.73 16.95 -9.79
N PHE A 302 1.45 16.68 -9.53
CA PHE A 302 0.36 16.99 -10.45
C PHE A 302 -0.64 17.93 -9.78
N VAL A 303 -1.07 18.95 -10.53
CA VAL A 303 -2.08 19.93 -10.08
C VAL A 303 -3.38 19.75 -10.85
N ARG A 304 -4.51 20.13 -10.24
CA ARG A 304 -5.88 19.96 -10.78
C ARG A 304 -6.23 18.48 -11.03
N VAL A 305 -6.05 17.62 -10.03
CA VAL A 305 -6.29 16.18 -10.11
C VAL A 305 -7.68 15.83 -9.62
N GLY A 306 -8.42 15.06 -10.41
CA GLY A 306 -9.78 14.62 -10.11
C GLY A 306 -9.82 13.32 -9.29
N LEU A 307 -10.82 13.16 -8.42
CA LEU A 307 -11.07 11.86 -7.78
C LEU A 307 -11.41 10.81 -8.84
N GLY A 308 -10.78 9.63 -8.76
CA GLY A 308 -10.95 8.58 -9.76
C GLY A 308 -10.01 8.69 -10.96
N GLU A 309 -9.17 9.72 -11.03
CA GLU A 309 -8.18 9.87 -12.09
C GLU A 309 -7.10 8.78 -11.98
N THR A 310 -6.69 8.21 -13.12
CA THR A 310 -5.72 7.12 -13.18
C THR A 310 -4.33 7.63 -13.56
N PHE A 311 -3.35 7.25 -12.75
CA PHE A 311 -1.94 7.55 -12.95
C PHE A 311 -1.24 6.29 -13.43
N GLN A 312 -0.47 6.42 -14.50
CA GLN A 312 0.41 5.37 -15.01
C GLN A 312 1.86 5.80 -14.85
N ALA A 313 2.72 4.90 -14.40
CA ALA A 313 4.15 5.14 -14.32
C ALA A 313 4.89 4.16 -15.22
N GLN A 314 5.88 4.67 -15.97
CA GLN A 314 6.67 3.90 -16.92
C GLN A 314 8.15 4.27 -16.83
N ALA A 315 9.00 3.26 -16.80
CA ALA A 315 10.44 3.39 -16.84
C ALA A 315 11.06 2.25 -17.63
N GLN A 316 12.25 2.48 -18.19
CA GLN A 316 13.04 1.41 -18.83
C GLN A 316 13.38 0.34 -17.81
N ASP A 317 13.33 -0.94 -18.20
CA ASP A 317 13.65 -2.11 -17.37
C ASP A 317 12.67 -2.36 -16.20
N TYR A 318 11.50 -1.73 -16.23
CA TYR A 318 10.38 -2.00 -15.34
C TYR A 318 9.11 -2.33 -16.13
N ALA A 319 8.23 -3.14 -15.53
CA ALA A 319 6.86 -3.27 -15.99
C ALA A 319 6.08 -1.99 -15.62
N PRO A 320 5.25 -1.46 -16.53
CA PRO A 320 4.40 -0.31 -16.21
C PRO A 320 3.43 -0.68 -15.09
N ALA A 321 3.12 0.29 -14.25
CA ALA A 321 2.12 0.16 -13.19
C ALA A 321 1.15 1.33 -13.22
N GLU A 322 -0.07 1.08 -12.79
CA GLU A 322 -1.11 2.10 -12.70
C GLU A 322 -1.83 2.05 -11.37
N THR A 323 -2.41 3.18 -10.98
CA THR A 323 -3.18 3.34 -9.76
C THR A 323 -4.16 4.50 -9.89
N THR A 324 -5.20 4.51 -9.06
CA THR A 324 -6.25 5.51 -9.12
C THR A 324 -6.16 6.46 -7.92
N TYR A 325 -6.31 7.75 -8.17
CA TYR A 325 -6.35 8.76 -7.13
C TYR A 325 -7.66 8.70 -6.33
N GLN A 326 -7.56 8.57 -4.99
CA GLN A 326 -8.69 8.44 -4.07
C GLN A 326 -8.76 9.60 -3.06
N GLY A 327 -8.01 10.68 -3.30
CA GLY A 327 -8.01 11.86 -2.42
C GLY A 327 -6.87 11.93 -1.40
N GLN A 328 -5.88 11.04 -1.49
CA GLN A 328 -4.68 11.04 -0.64
C GLN A 328 -3.66 12.12 -1.04
N ASP A 329 -2.96 12.73 -0.07
CA ASP A 329 -1.94 13.74 -0.37
C ASP A 329 -0.75 13.20 -1.19
N THR A 330 -0.43 11.92 -1.00
CA THR A 330 0.64 11.22 -1.74
C THR A 330 0.12 9.92 -2.32
N LEU A 331 0.23 9.78 -3.64
CA LEU A 331 -0.10 8.58 -4.38
C LEU A 331 1.16 7.75 -4.61
N GLN A 332 1.19 6.53 -4.10
CA GLN A 332 2.35 5.64 -4.21
C GLN A 332 2.18 4.69 -5.40
N ILE A 333 3.22 4.56 -6.22
CA ILE A 333 3.33 3.58 -7.30
C ILE A 333 4.63 2.80 -7.13
N ALA A 334 4.57 1.49 -7.04
CA ALA A 334 5.76 0.64 -7.02
C ALA A 334 5.92 -0.04 -8.39
N LEU A 335 7.02 0.25 -9.08
CA LEU A 335 7.36 -0.35 -10.36
C LEU A 335 8.11 -1.65 -10.15
N ARG A 336 7.65 -2.71 -10.82
CA ARG A 336 8.29 -4.03 -10.76
C ARG A 336 9.43 -4.11 -11.79
N PRO A 337 10.67 -4.41 -11.38
CA PRO A 337 11.76 -4.66 -12.33
C PRO A 337 11.45 -5.82 -13.29
N THR A 338 11.75 -5.65 -14.57
CA THR A 338 11.77 -6.72 -15.60
C THR A 338 13.19 -7.16 -15.94
N VAL A 339 14.19 -6.34 -15.58
CA VAL A 339 15.61 -6.68 -15.58
C VAL A 339 16.13 -6.51 -14.16
N LEU A 340 17.05 -7.37 -13.74
CA LEU A 340 17.75 -7.24 -12.46
C LEU A 340 19.23 -7.44 -12.69
N GLN A 341 20.03 -6.48 -12.22
CA GLN A 341 21.48 -6.53 -12.25
C GLN A 341 22.04 -6.40 -10.84
N GLY A 342 23.28 -6.77 -10.65
CA GLY A 342 23.97 -6.66 -9.37
C GLY A 342 25.23 -7.50 -9.37
N ALA A 343 25.78 -7.75 -8.19
CA ALA A 343 26.90 -8.65 -8.00
C ALA A 343 26.57 -9.75 -6.96
N VAL A 344 27.07 -10.95 -7.21
CA VAL A 344 27.10 -12.02 -6.21
C VAL A 344 28.32 -11.82 -5.32
N ARG A 345 28.12 -11.77 -4.00
CA ARG A 345 29.16 -11.42 -3.02
C ARG A 345 29.21 -12.39 -1.86
N ASP A 346 30.36 -12.48 -1.22
CA ASP A 346 30.51 -13.11 0.08
C ASP A 346 29.89 -12.22 1.16
N ILE A 347 28.99 -12.77 1.98
CA ILE A 347 28.24 -12.00 2.99
C ILE A 347 29.13 -11.41 4.09
N ASN A 348 30.27 -12.03 4.39
CA ASN A 348 31.14 -11.63 5.49
C ASN A 348 32.15 -10.56 5.08
N SER A 349 32.69 -10.68 3.87
CA SER A 349 33.79 -9.85 3.35
C SER A 349 33.36 -8.83 2.31
N GLY A 350 32.17 -9.00 1.70
CA GLY A 350 31.67 -8.18 0.59
C GLY A 350 32.40 -8.41 -0.74
N GLN A 351 33.37 -9.32 -0.77
CA GLN A 351 34.15 -9.62 -1.97
C GLN A 351 33.26 -10.28 -3.04
N PRO A 352 33.49 -9.98 -4.32
CA PRO A 352 32.73 -10.62 -5.40
C PRO A 352 33.04 -12.11 -5.51
N ILE A 353 32.03 -12.88 -5.91
CA ILE A 353 32.13 -14.33 -6.12
C ILE A 353 32.12 -14.62 -7.62
N THR A 354 33.31 -14.95 -8.16
CA THR A 354 33.49 -15.34 -9.56
C THR A 354 32.76 -16.64 -9.89
N GLY A 355 32.05 -16.66 -11.02
CA GLY A 355 31.51 -17.90 -11.59
C GLY A 355 30.29 -18.47 -10.84
N ALA A 356 29.70 -17.73 -9.92
CA ALA A 356 28.44 -18.11 -9.27
C ALA A 356 27.35 -18.35 -10.33
N LEU A 357 26.51 -19.37 -10.14
CA LEU A 357 25.40 -19.68 -11.02
C LEU A 357 24.10 -19.15 -10.40
N ILE A 358 23.37 -18.36 -11.18
CA ILE A 358 22.07 -17.78 -10.84
C ILE A 358 21.03 -18.42 -11.76
N TYR A 359 20.07 -19.11 -11.14
CA TYR A 359 18.99 -19.80 -11.83
C TYR A 359 17.71 -18.99 -11.70
N LEU A 360 17.04 -18.74 -12.83
CA LEU A 360 15.71 -18.14 -12.92
C LEU A 360 14.83 -19.07 -13.77
N GLY A 361 14.11 -19.97 -13.12
CA GLY A 361 13.44 -21.07 -13.82
C GLY A 361 14.46 -21.93 -14.59
N GLU A 362 14.31 -22.03 -15.90
CA GLU A 362 15.25 -22.75 -16.78
C GLU A 362 16.45 -21.90 -17.22
N ALA A 363 16.38 -20.57 -17.08
CA ALA A 363 17.47 -19.69 -17.44
C ALA A 363 18.60 -19.76 -16.39
N ILE A 364 19.85 -19.81 -16.86
CA ILE A 364 21.04 -19.90 -16.01
C ILE A 364 22.04 -18.83 -16.44
N THR A 365 22.33 -17.91 -15.52
CA THR A 365 23.35 -16.87 -15.69
C THR A 365 24.58 -17.22 -14.85
N THR A 366 25.77 -17.02 -15.41
CA THR A 366 27.03 -17.14 -14.67
C THR A 366 27.54 -15.74 -14.32
N ALA A 367 27.85 -15.51 -13.05
CA ALA A 367 28.46 -14.27 -12.59
C ALA A 367 29.88 -14.09 -13.15
N GLY A 368 30.23 -12.85 -13.52
CA GLY A 368 31.57 -12.48 -13.99
C GLY A 368 32.64 -12.54 -12.90
N ASP A 369 33.88 -12.20 -13.25
CA ASP A 369 35.01 -12.19 -12.31
C ASP A 369 34.82 -11.17 -11.17
N ASP A 370 34.11 -10.08 -11.44
CA ASP A 370 33.69 -9.06 -10.47
C ASP A 370 32.36 -9.41 -9.78
N GLY A 371 31.87 -10.63 -9.94
CA GLY A 371 30.62 -11.12 -9.40
C GLY A 371 29.39 -10.57 -10.12
N ALA A 372 29.55 -9.73 -11.15
CA ALA A 372 28.42 -9.08 -11.80
C ALA A 372 27.52 -10.08 -12.51
N TYR A 373 26.21 -9.85 -12.43
CA TYR A 373 25.20 -10.62 -13.12
C TYR A 373 24.11 -9.71 -13.68
N GLU A 374 23.42 -10.19 -14.70
CA GLU A 374 22.22 -9.58 -15.26
C GLU A 374 21.20 -10.67 -15.58
N LEU A 375 19.96 -10.45 -15.15
CA LEU A 375 18.79 -11.27 -15.44
C LEU A 375 17.80 -10.41 -16.20
N ARG A 376 17.24 -10.96 -17.28
CA ARG A 376 16.20 -10.31 -18.09
C ARG A 376 14.90 -11.11 -18.02
N ASP A 377 13.82 -10.48 -18.47
CA ASP A 377 12.49 -11.10 -18.59
C ASP A 377 11.98 -11.69 -17.27
N LEU A 378 12.21 -10.96 -16.16
CA LEU A 378 11.78 -11.41 -14.84
C LEU A 378 10.26 -11.62 -14.80
N PRO A 379 9.79 -12.79 -14.34
CA PRO A 379 8.37 -13.00 -14.06
C PRO A 379 7.90 -12.10 -12.89
N PRO A 380 6.59 -12.01 -12.62
CA PRO A 380 6.06 -11.17 -11.54
C PRO A 380 6.64 -11.45 -10.15
N GLU A 381 6.85 -12.73 -9.82
CA GLU A 381 7.42 -13.19 -8.55
C GLU A 381 8.59 -14.15 -8.84
N PRO A 382 9.78 -13.65 -9.21
CA PRO A 382 10.89 -14.49 -9.57
C PRO A 382 11.44 -15.22 -8.34
N THR A 383 11.65 -16.52 -8.47
CA THR A 383 12.45 -17.31 -7.52
C THR A 383 13.82 -17.55 -8.12
N LEU A 384 14.84 -17.05 -7.46
CA LEU A 384 16.23 -17.26 -7.80
C LEU A 384 16.79 -18.42 -6.98
N ILE A 385 17.56 -19.31 -7.61
CA ILE A 385 18.46 -20.23 -6.90
C ILE A 385 19.87 -19.79 -7.23
N VAL A 386 20.71 -19.57 -6.23
CA VAL A 386 22.07 -19.08 -6.42
C VAL A 386 23.05 -20.03 -5.73
N LYS A 387 24.07 -20.49 -6.47
CA LYS A 387 25.10 -21.36 -5.93
C LYS A 387 26.49 -20.96 -6.41
N ALA A 388 27.48 -21.18 -5.54
CA ALA A 388 28.90 -21.10 -5.83
C ALA A 388 29.65 -22.06 -4.91
N SER A 389 30.75 -22.65 -5.37
CA SER A 389 31.54 -23.57 -4.57
C SER A 389 32.13 -22.88 -3.33
N GLY A 390 32.01 -23.53 -2.18
CA GLY A 390 32.38 -22.98 -0.87
C GLY A 390 31.32 -22.10 -0.20
N TYR A 391 30.11 -22.03 -0.77
CA TYR A 391 29.01 -21.27 -0.21
C TYR A 391 27.75 -22.13 -0.11
N ARG A 392 26.85 -21.74 0.81
CA ARG A 392 25.51 -22.31 0.88
C ARG A 392 24.70 -21.88 -0.34
N LYS A 393 23.93 -22.83 -0.88
CA LYS A 393 22.98 -22.55 -1.96
C LYS A 393 21.82 -21.73 -1.39
N GLU A 394 21.55 -20.59 -2.00
CA GLU A 394 20.48 -19.68 -1.59
C GLU A 394 19.26 -19.82 -2.50
N LYS A 395 18.07 -19.71 -1.92
CA LYS A 395 16.80 -19.64 -2.65
C LYS A 395 16.06 -18.37 -2.25
N LEU A 396 15.90 -17.45 -3.19
CA LEU A 396 15.42 -16.09 -2.95
C LEU A 396 14.15 -15.86 -3.76
N THR A 397 13.05 -15.47 -3.11
CA THR A 397 11.81 -15.11 -3.80
C THR A 397 11.67 -13.59 -3.77
N LEU A 398 11.58 -12.95 -4.93
CA LEU A 398 11.41 -11.50 -5.03
C LEU A 398 9.94 -11.15 -5.32
N GLY A 399 9.48 -10.02 -4.80
CA GLY A 399 8.10 -9.58 -4.93
C GLY A 399 7.81 -8.36 -4.04
N SER A 400 6.53 -8.13 -3.76
CA SER A 400 6.09 -6.99 -2.94
C SER A 400 6.57 -7.02 -1.49
N ALA A 401 6.87 -8.21 -0.95
CA ALA A 401 7.37 -8.38 0.41
C ALA A 401 8.88 -8.11 0.51
N THR A 402 9.62 -8.12 -0.60
CA THR A 402 11.09 -8.02 -0.58
C THR A 402 11.58 -6.72 0.03
N ALA A 403 10.89 -5.61 -0.25
CA ALA A 403 11.28 -4.31 0.30
C ALA A 403 10.93 -4.16 1.79
N SER A 404 9.85 -4.80 2.26
CA SER A 404 9.36 -4.65 3.63
C SER A 404 9.97 -5.65 4.61
N ASP A 405 10.40 -6.82 4.13
CA ASP A 405 11.11 -7.84 4.89
C ASP A 405 12.24 -8.44 4.03
N PRO A 406 13.34 -7.70 3.83
CA PRO A 406 14.41 -8.13 2.96
C PRO A 406 15.16 -9.31 3.59
N SER A 407 15.38 -10.36 2.79
CA SER A 407 16.35 -11.41 3.14
C SER A 407 17.72 -10.76 3.40
N PRO A 408 18.48 -11.22 4.42
CA PRO A 408 19.85 -10.73 4.66
C PRO A 408 20.79 -10.98 3.47
N SER A 409 20.44 -11.89 2.58
CA SER A 409 21.16 -12.18 1.34
C SER A 409 20.90 -11.17 0.21
N LEU A 410 20.01 -10.18 0.41
CA LEU A 410 19.66 -9.20 -0.62
C LEU A 410 20.14 -7.82 -0.19
N ILE A 411 21.05 -7.23 -0.98
CA ILE A 411 21.68 -5.95 -0.67
C ILE A 411 21.37 -4.95 -1.80
N PRO A 412 20.52 -3.94 -1.58
CA PRO A 412 20.20 -2.95 -2.61
C PRO A 412 21.43 -2.10 -3.02
N CYS A 413 21.76 -2.09 -4.31
CA CYS A 413 22.88 -1.29 -4.85
C CYS A 413 22.44 0.11 -5.33
N SER A 414 23.41 1.00 -5.56
CA SER A 414 23.17 2.45 -5.76
C SER A 414 22.38 2.82 -7.02
N ALA A 415 22.39 2.00 -8.07
CA ALA A 415 21.54 2.17 -9.26
C ALA A 415 20.29 1.29 -9.15
N SER A 416 19.18 1.60 -9.82
CA SER A 416 18.00 0.73 -9.85
C SER A 416 17.65 0.37 -11.31
N PRO A 417 17.22 -0.86 -11.64
CA PRO A 417 17.00 -1.99 -10.72
C PRO A 417 18.31 -2.72 -10.41
N CYS A 418 18.80 -2.63 -9.17
CA CYS A 418 20.03 -3.32 -8.76
C CYS A 418 19.88 -3.97 -7.38
N LEU A 419 20.27 -5.24 -7.30
CA LEU A 419 20.28 -5.99 -6.07
C LEU A 419 21.49 -6.93 -6.04
N ASP A 420 22.42 -6.69 -5.12
CA ASP A 420 23.51 -7.62 -4.86
C ASP A 420 22.95 -8.85 -4.11
N ILE A 421 23.49 -10.03 -4.43
CA ILE A 421 23.13 -11.29 -3.80
C ILE A 421 24.30 -11.74 -2.94
N ALA A 422 24.12 -11.76 -1.62
CA ALA A 422 25.13 -12.21 -0.68
C ALA A 422 24.96 -13.69 -0.35
N LEU A 423 26.02 -14.48 -0.56
CA LEU A 423 26.09 -15.89 -0.22
C LEU A 423 26.88 -16.09 1.07
N THR A 424 26.42 -17.05 1.88
CA THR A 424 27.07 -17.42 3.14
C THR A 424 28.12 -18.50 2.89
N PRO A 425 29.39 -18.30 3.29
CA PRO A 425 30.40 -19.36 3.25
C PRO A 425 29.94 -20.61 3.97
N PHE A 426 30.25 -21.78 3.40
CA PHE A 426 29.83 -23.05 3.96
C PHE A 426 30.95 -24.10 3.82
N GLU A 427 31.32 -24.69 4.95
CA GLU A 427 32.32 -25.77 5.02
C GLU A 427 31.63 -27.09 5.33
N VAL A 428 31.94 -28.10 4.51
CA VAL A 428 31.44 -29.47 4.72
C VAL A 428 32.38 -30.20 5.67
N ARG A 429 31.88 -30.61 6.83
CA ARG A 429 32.57 -31.48 7.80
C ARG A 429 31.73 -32.73 7.96
N GLY A 430 32.03 -33.74 7.15
CA GLY A 430 31.08 -34.81 6.86
C GLY A 430 31.46 -36.21 7.37
N LEU A 431 30.46 -37.03 7.63
CA LEU A 431 30.59 -38.47 7.88
C LEU A 431 30.01 -39.29 6.73
N TYR A 432 30.66 -40.41 6.40
CA TYR A 432 30.22 -41.37 5.40
C TYR A 432 29.30 -42.46 5.98
N ILE A 433 28.21 -42.73 5.27
CA ILE A 433 27.23 -43.78 5.54
C ILE A 433 27.30 -44.80 4.40
N PRO A 434 27.89 -45.98 4.65
CA PRO A 434 27.95 -47.05 3.66
C PRO A 434 26.55 -47.57 3.29
N PHE A 435 26.40 -48.01 2.04
CA PHE A 435 25.12 -48.47 1.48
C PHE A 435 24.38 -49.50 2.36
N ASN A 436 25.10 -50.47 2.93
CA ASN A 436 24.50 -51.54 3.73
C ASN A 436 24.00 -51.06 5.10
N ILE A 437 24.46 -49.90 5.60
CA ILE A 437 24.01 -49.32 6.86
C ILE A 437 22.57 -48.79 6.75
N LEU A 438 22.05 -48.55 5.55
CA LEU A 438 20.63 -48.29 5.31
C LEU A 438 19.71 -49.39 5.87
N SER A 439 20.21 -50.62 6.04
CA SER A 439 19.49 -51.71 6.72
C SER A 439 19.36 -51.57 8.24
N ARG A 440 19.97 -50.54 8.83
CA ARG A 440 20.06 -50.28 10.27
C ARG A 440 19.63 -48.83 10.57
N PRO A 441 18.33 -48.51 10.49
CA PRO A 441 17.83 -47.15 10.70
C PRO A 441 18.32 -46.51 12.00
N GLU A 442 18.38 -47.27 13.09
CA GLU A 442 18.87 -46.82 14.39
C GLU A 442 20.30 -46.28 14.33
N ARG A 443 21.17 -46.97 13.58
CA ARG A 443 22.56 -46.54 13.42
C ARG A 443 22.67 -45.27 12.59
N ILE A 444 21.81 -45.09 11.60
CA ILE A 444 21.78 -43.85 10.80
C ILE A 444 21.32 -42.68 11.67
N THR A 445 20.28 -42.88 12.47
CA THR A 445 19.82 -41.85 13.42
C THR A 445 20.92 -41.47 14.40
N GLU A 446 21.67 -42.44 14.96
CA GLU A 446 22.84 -42.15 15.82
C GLU A 446 23.89 -41.28 15.11
N LEU A 447 24.18 -41.55 13.84
CA LEU A 447 25.15 -40.76 13.06
C LEU A 447 24.63 -39.35 12.77
N ILE A 448 23.34 -39.20 12.43
CA ILE A 448 22.70 -37.91 12.22
C ILE A 448 22.68 -37.09 13.51
N ASP A 449 22.35 -37.71 14.65
CA ASP A 449 22.37 -37.06 15.96
C ASP A 449 23.79 -36.68 16.40
N LEU A 450 24.80 -37.48 16.03
CA LEU A 450 26.21 -37.12 16.23
C LEU A 450 26.59 -35.87 15.42
N VAL A 451 26.12 -35.77 14.17
CA VAL A 451 26.37 -34.58 13.34
C VAL A 451 25.73 -33.35 13.99
N ASP A 452 24.46 -33.45 14.37
CA ASP A 452 23.65 -32.37 14.97
C ASP A 452 24.24 -31.82 16.28
N ARG A 453 24.80 -32.69 17.14
CA ARG A 453 25.32 -32.29 18.45
C ARG A 453 26.79 -31.87 18.45
N THR A 454 27.48 -31.93 17.32
CA THR A 454 28.92 -31.62 17.20
C THR A 454 29.16 -30.50 16.18
N LYS A 455 30.43 -30.26 15.82
CA LYS A 455 30.79 -29.26 14.78
C LYS A 455 30.75 -29.82 13.35
N LEU A 456 30.28 -31.04 13.17
CA LEU A 456 30.03 -31.64 11.87
C LEU A 456 28.84 -30.93 11.21
N THR A 457 28.78 -30.96 9.88
CA THR A 457 27.76 -30.22 9.11
C THR A 457 27.10 -31.07 8.04
N ALA A 458 27.61 -32.27 7.76
CA ALA A 458 27.18 -33.04 6.60
C ALA A 458 27.18 -34.56 6.80
N ILE A 459 26.41 -35.23 5.95
CA ILE A 459 26.51 -36.67 5.73
C ILE A 459 26.69 -36.98 4.25
N VAL A 460 27.54 -37.97 3.97
CA VAL A 460 27.72 -38.58 2.66
C VAL A 460 27.10 -39.96 2.71
N VAL A 461 26.15 -40.27 1.83
CA VAL A 461 25.49 -41.58 1.80
C VAL A 461 25.62 -42.20 0.42
N ASP A 462 25.92 -43.50 0.38
CA ASP A 462 25.88 -44.23 -0.89
C ASP A 462 24.45 -44.36 -1.40
N VAL A 463 24.17 -43.67 -2.51
CA VAL A 463 22.92 -43.81 -3.25
C VAL A 463 23.07 -44.88 -4.33
N LYS A 464 24.25 -44.99 -4.94
CA LYS A 464 24.67 -46.14 -5.76
C LYS A 464 25.95 -46.73 -5.18
N SER A 465 25.84 -47.96 -4.66
CA SER A 465 26.97 -48.69 -4.05
C SER A 465 28.06 -49.04 -5.05
N ASP A 466 29.25 -49.37 -4.53
CA ASP A 466 30.36 -49.97 -5.27
C ASP A 466 30.10 -51.39 -5.80
N ARG A 467 28.92 -51.94 -5.48
CA ARG A 467 28.38 -53.18 -6.02
C ARG A 467 27.28 -52.94 -7.06
N GLY A 468 27.01 -51.69 -7.44
CA GLY A 468 26.05 -51.30 -8.49
C GLY A 468 24.58 -51.28 -8.08
N PHE A 469 24.24 -51.51 -6.81
CA PHE A 469 22.86 -51.41 -6.32
C PHE A 469 22.48 -49.98 -5.94
N LEU A 470 21.19 -49.65 -6.13
CA LEU A 470 20.60 -48.35 -5.83
C LEU A 470 19.80 -48.38 -4.52
N ALA A 471 19.91 -47.31 -3.74
CA ALA A 471 19.25 -47.15 -2.44
C ALA A 471 17.78 -46.71 -2.56
N TYR A 472 17.28 -46.57 -3.79
CA TYR A 472 15.94 -46.09 -4.11
C TYR A 472 15.38 -46.85 -5.31
N ARG A 473 14.09 -46.62 -5.59
CA ARG A 473 13.41 -47.18 -6.75
C ARG A 473 13.59 -46.29 -7.98
N SER A 474 14.56 -46.63 -8.83
CA SER A 474 14.82 -45.92 -10.08
C SER A 474 13.71 -46.11 -11.11
N GLN A 475 13.52 -45.10 -11.96
CA GLN A 475 12.68 -45.13 -13.17
C GLN A 475 13.51 -45.32 -14.45
N VAL A 476 14.84 -45.38 -14.36
CA VAL A 476 15.71 -45.70 -15.51
C VAL A 476 15.40 -47.13 -15.99
N PRO A 477 15.01 -47.32 -17.27
CA PRO A 477 14.56 -48.63 -17.78
C PRO A 477 15.55 -49.76 -17.53
N LEU A 478 16.84 -49.50 -17.74
CA LEU A 478 17.88 -50.52 -17.51
C LEU A 478 18.05 -50.86 -16.02
N ALA A 479 17.89 -49.89 -15.11
CA ALA A 479 17.96 -50.17 -13.68
C ALA A 479 16.78 -51.04 -13.20
N ILE A 480 15.60 -50.83 -13.79
CA ILE A 480 14.41 -51.66 -13.55
C ILE A 480 14.63 -53.07 -14.10
N GLU A 481 15.11 -53.18 -15.35
CA GLU A 481 15.40 -54.47 -15.99
C GLU A 481 16.38 -55.31 -15.18
N MET A 482 17.47 -54.69 -14.70
CA MET A 482 18.48 -55.36 -13.88
C MET A 482 18.02 -55.64 -12.44
N GLY A 483 16.90 -55.05 -11.99
CA GLY A 483 16.41 -55.21 -10.62
C GLY A 483 17.37 -54.65 -9.56
N VAL A 484 18.17 -53.63 -9.90
CA VAL A 484 19.23 -53.09 -9.02
C VAL A 484 18.72 -52.04 -8.04
N GLY A 485 17.54 -51.47 -8.30
CA GLY A 485 16.87 -50.50 -7.44
C GLY A 485 15.59 -51.05 -6.82
N GLY A 486 15.22 -50.51 -5.66
CA GLY A 486 14.00 -50.86 -4.97
C GLY A 486 14.04 -50.56 -3.48
N GLU A 487 12.87 -50.35 -2.89
CA GLU A 487 12.73 -50.28 -1.43
C GLU A 487 12.93 -51.67 -0.84
N ARG A 488 13.80 -51.74 0.17
CA ARG A 488 14.10 -52.97 0.88
C ARG A 488 13.37 -52.92 2.22
N LYS A 489 12.61 -53.97 2.53
CA LYS A 489 11.85 -54.03 3.80
C LYS A 489 12.80 -53.85 4.99
N GLY A 490 12.46 -52.90 5.87
CA GLY A 490 13.24 -52.59 7.08
C GLY A 490 14.47 -51.71 6.86
N TRP A 491 14.76 -51.29 5.62
CA TRP A 491 15.79 -50.31 5.35
C TRP A 491 15.21 -48.89 5.48
N LEU A 492 16.03 -47.95 5.96
CA LEU A 492 15.70 -46.53 5.93
C LEU A 492 15.68 -46.06 4.48
N THR A 493 14.60 -45.41 4.07
CA THR A 493 14.47 -44.85 2.73
C THR A 493 15.27 -43.55 2.60
N LEU A 494 15.69 -43.20 1.38
CA LEU A 494 16.36 -41.91 1.14
C LEU A 494 15.46 -40.72 1.50
N LYS A 495 14.14 -40.84 1.31
CA LYS A 495 13.17 -39.80 1.69
C LYS A 495 13.16 -39.56 3.20
N GLU A 496 13.18 -40.63 4.00
CA GLU A 496 13.26 -40.52 5.46
C GLU A 496 14.61 -39.95 5.90
N LEU A 497 15.72 -40.41 5.30
CA LEU A 497 17.06 -39.87 5.59
C LEU A 497 17.14 -38.37 5.30
N LEU A 498 16.68 -37.93 4.13
CA LEU A 498 16.67 -36.51 3.75
C LEU A 498 15.80 -35.69 4.71
N LYS A 499 14.64 -36.23 5.13
CA LYS A 499 13.78 -35.54 6.10
C LYS A 499 14.46 -35.38 7.46
N LEU A 500 15.13 -36.43 7.96
CA LEU A 500 15.87 -36.38 9.22
C LEU A 500 17.00 -35.33 9.17
N CYS A 501 17.69 -35.21 8.04
CA CYS A 501 18.75 -34.23 7.86
C CYS A 501 18.20 -32.81 7.72
N GLN A 502 17.12 -32.64 6.94
CA GLN A 502 16.46 -31.34 6.76
C GLN A 502 15.97 -30.76 8.10
N ASP A 503 15.40 -31.59 8.98
CA ASP A 503 14.92 -31.16 10.30
C ASP A 503 16.02 -30.62 11.22
N LYS A 504 17.28 -30.96 10.92
CA LYS A 504 18.48 -30.59 11.67
C LYS A 504 19.44 -29.70 10.87
N ASP A 505 19.00 -29.20 9.70
CA ASP A 505 19.79 -28.39 8.77
C ASP A 505 21.14 -29.03 8.35
N ILE A 506 21.18 -30.36 8.25
CA ILE A 506 22.39 -31.13 7.86
C ILE A 506 22.51 -31.21 6.34
N TYR A 507 23.69 -30.88 5.82
CA TYR A 507 23.99 -30.96 4.39
C TYR A 507 24.15 -32.40 3.91
N THR A 508 23.51 -32.74 2.79
CA THR A 508 23.41 -34.11 2.31
C THR A 508 24.11 -34.32 0.98
N ILE A 509 24.99 -35.32 0.93
CA ILE A 509 25.79 -35.67 -0.25
C ILE A 509 25.41 -37.09 -0.69
N ALA A 510 24.88 -37.22 -1.91
CA ALA A 510 24.59 -38.49 -2.54
C ALA A 510 25.81 -39.00 -3.30
N ARG A 511 26.45 -40.07 -2.79
CA ARG A 511 27.59 -40.70 -3.47
C ARG A 511 27.11 -41.74 -4.48
N ILE A 512 27.67 -41.67 -5.70
CA ILE A 512 27.39 -42.56 -6.83
C ILE A 512 28.70 -43.17 -7.33
N VAL A 513 28.80 -44.50 -7.26
CA VAL A 513 29.89 -45.24 -7.90
C VAL A 513 29.58 -45.47 -9.38
N VAL A 514 30.45 -44.96 -10.28
CA VAL A 514 30.16 -44.87 -11.71
C VAL A 514 30.50 -46.16 -12.47
N PHE A 515 31.79 -46.44 -12.72
CA PHE A 515 32.21 -47.49 -13.66
C PHE A 515 32.41 -48.88 -13.03
N LYS A 516 32.61 -48.95 -11.71
CA LYS A 516 32.60 -50.22 -10.95
C LYS A 516 31.15 -50.64 -10.70
N ASP A 517 30.55 -51.32 -11.68
CA ASP A 517 29.14 -51.67 -11.71
C ASP A 517 28.95 -53.12 -12.13
N ASN A 518 28.93 -54.00 -11.12
CA ASN A 518 28.88 -55.44 -11.34
C ASN A 518 27.57 -55.93 -11.98
N PRO A 519 26.36 -55.48 -11.56
CA PRO A 519 25.11 -55.78 -12.23
C PRO A 519 25.11 -55.36 -13.70
N LEU A 520 25.57 -54.15 -14.01
CA LEU A 520 25.66 -53.67 -15.40
C LEU A 520 26.57 -54.56 -16.24
N ALA A 521 27.77 -54.87 -15.72
CA ALA A 521 28.75 -55.70 -16.42
C ALA A 521 28.21 -57.11 -16.74
N HIS A 522 27.36 -57.69 -15.90
CA HIS A 522 26.78 -59.02 -16.13
C HIS A 522 25.50 -58.99 -16.96
N ALA A 523 24.68 -57.94 -16.83
CA ALA A 523 23.45 -57.78 -17.61
C ALA A 523 23.72 -57.36 -19.06
N ARG A 524 24.86 -56.68 -19.30
CA ARG A 524 25.36 -56.25 -20.60
C ARG A 524 26.86 -56.57 -20.73
N PRO A 525 27.25 -57.85 -20.91
CA PRO A 525 28.66 -58.24 -21.02
C PRO A 525 29.42 -57.54 -22.15
N GLU A 526 28.73 -57.15 -23.22
CA GLU A 526 29.29 -56.39 -24.33
C GLU A 526 29.65 -54.94 -23.96
N TRP A 527 29.12 -54.42 -22.85
CA TRP A 527 29.48 -53.10 -22.29
C TRP A 527 30.53 -53.22 -21.18
N ALA A 528 30.86 -54.44 -20.77
CA ALA A 528 31.77 -54.73 -19.67
C ALA A 528 33.24 -54.74 -20.11
N VAL A 529 34.12 -54.39 -19.18
CA VAL A 529 35.55 -54.66 -19.30
C VAL A 529 35.73 -56.17 -19.38
N ARG A 530 36.50 -56.64 -20.37
CA ARG A 530 36.57 -58.06 -20.72
C ARG A 530 37.98 -58.58 -20.86
N ARG A 531 38.11 -59.90 -20.73
CA ARG A 531 39.31 -60.67 -21.04
C ARG A 531 39.40 -60.98 -22.53
N ALA A 532 40.56 -61.49 -22.96
CA ALA A 532 40.78 -61.89 -24.34
C ALA A 532 39.87 -63.04 -24.83
N ASP A 533 39.37 -63.88 -23.91
CA ASP A 533 38.40 -64.94 -24.20
C ASP A 533 36.94 -64.44 -24.27
N GLY A 534 36.71 -63.14 -24.10
CA GLY A 534 35.40 -62.51 -24.15
C GLY A 534 34.63 -62.55 -22.83
N THR A 535 35.15 -63.17 -21.78
CA THR A 535 34.51 -63.17 -20.46
C THR A 535 34.66 -61.82 -19.75
N VAL A 536 33.73 -61.51 -18.85
CA VAL A 536 33.79 -60.30 -18.01
C VAL A 536 35.05 -60.35 -17.14
N TRP A 537 35.84 -59.28 -17.19
CA TRP A 537 36.97 -59.11 -16.29
C TRP A 537 36.47 -58.72 -14.90
N LEU A 538 37.06 -59.32 -13.87
CA LEU A 538 36.70 -59.09 -12.47
C LEU A 538 37.91 -58.53 -11.72
N ASP A 539 37.66 -57.56 -10.86
CA ASP A 539 38.65 -57.04 -9.93
C ASP A 539 38.95 -58.03 -8.78
N ARG A 540 39.81 -57.62 -7.84
CA ARG A 540 40.19 -58.42 -6.65
C ARG A 540 39.02 -58.72 -5.71
N GLU A 541 37.93 -57.96 -5.79
CA GLU A 541 36.71 -58.20 -5.03
C GLU A 541 35.72 -59.12 -5.79
N GLY A 542 36.09 -59.56 -6.99
CA GLY A 542 35.22 -60.37 -7.85
C GLY A 542 34.12 -59.56 -8.51
N LEU A 543 34.30 -58.25 -8.71
CA LEU A 543 33.30 -57.36 -9.27
C LEU A 543 33.65 -56.94 -10.70
N GLY A 544 32.64 -56.94 -11.57
CA GLY A 544 32.72 -56.47 -12.95
C GLY A 544 32.61 -54.94 -13.08
N TRP A 545 33.13 -54.42 -14.18
CA TRP A 545 33.17 -52.99 -14.48
C TRP A 545 32.60 -52.72 -15.87
N GLY A 546 31.87 -51.61 -16.02
CA GLY A 546 31.52 -51.07 -17.33
C GLY A 546 32.74 -50.39 -17.98
N ILE A 547 32.84 -50.43 -19.31
CA ILE A 547 33.93 -49.76 -20.03
C ILE A 547 33.72 -48.23 -19.98
N PRO A 548 34.65 -47.42 -19.44
CA PRO A 548 34.45 -45.98 -19.33
C PRO A 548 34.24 -45.24 -20.67
N SER A 549 34.81 -45.74 -21.78
CA SER A 549 34.64 -45.14 -23.11
C SER A 549 33.35 -45.54 -23.82
N ARG A 550 32.58 -46.51 -23.30
CA ARG A 550 31.29 -46.89 -23.88
C ARG A 550 30.24 -45.84 -23.55
N GLN A 551 29.66 -45.24 -24.58
CA GLN A 551 28.60 -44.27 -24.43
C GLN A 551 27.40 -44.84 -23.67
N ASP A 552 26.97 -46.07 -23.94
CA ASP A 552 25.84 -46.71 -23.23
C ASP A 552 26.05 -46.78 -21.69
N VAL A 553 27.30 -47.03 -21.25
CA VAL A 553 27.68 -47.06 -19.83
C VAL A 553 27.61 -45.66 -19.23
N GLN A 554 28.06 -44.64 -19.97
CA GLN A 554 27.98 -43.24 -19.55
C GLN A 554 26.51 -42.77 -19.47
N ASP A 555 25.71 -43.09 -20.48
CA ASP A 555 24.29 -42.72 -20.59
C ASP A 555 23.50 -43.26 -19.40
N TYR A 556 23.70 -44.54 -19.06
CA TYR A 556 23.09 -45.16 -17.89
C TYR A 556 23.43 -44.41 -16.59
N ASN A 557 24.71 -44.12 -16.36
CA ASN A 557 25.14 -43.43 -15.14
C ASN A 557 24.67 -41.97 -15.08
N ILE A 558 24.64 -41.25 -16.22
CA ILE A 558 24.10 -39.90 -16.30
C ILE A 558 22.59 -39.91 -16.02
N ALA A 559 21.84 -40.89 -16.53
CA ALA A 559 20.42 -41.03 -16.26
C ALA A 559 20.14 -41.25 -14.76
N ILE A 560 20.94 -42.08 -14.09
CA ILE A 560 20.87 -42.26 -12.64
C ILE A 560 21.22 -40.96 -11.91
N ALA A 561 22.29 -40.27 -12.30
CA ALA A 561 22.69 -39.01 -11.68
C ALA A 561 21.60 -37.93 -11.78
N LYS A 562 20.89 -37.85 -12.92
CA LYS A 562 19.74 -36.94 -13.10
C LYS A 562 18.60 -37.26 -12.15
N GLU A 563 18.25 -38.54 -11.97
CA GLU A 563 17.25 -38.92 -10.97
C GLU A 563 17.68 -38.49 -9.57
N VAL A 564 18.92 -38.78 -9.18
CA VAL A 564 19.45 -38.43 -7.85
C VAL A 564 19.45 -36.93 -7.60
N ALA A 565 19.78 -36.11 -8.62
CA ALA A 565 19.74 -34.66 -8.54
C ALA A 565 18.33 -34.10 -8.25
N THR A 566 17.26 -34.87 -8.57
CA THR A 566 15.87 -34.49 -8.26
C THR A 566 15.37 -34.98 -6.90
N LEU A 567 16.12 -35.84 -6.20
CA LEU A 567 15.68 -36.42 -4.93
C LEU A 567 15.71 -35.44 -3.76
N GLY A 568 16.40 -34.30 -3.91
CA GLY A 568 16.50 -33.26 -2.88
C GLY A 568 17.80 -33.25 -2.10
N PHE A 569 18.84 -33.96 -2.56
CA PHE A 569 20.20 -33.82 -2.03
C PHE A 569 20.79 -32.45 -2.36
N ASP A 570 21.66 -31.97 -1.48
CA ASP A 570 22.40 -30.72 -1.73
C ASP A 570 23.48 -30.92 -2.80
N GLU A 571 24.07 -32.12 -2.82
CA GLU A 571 25.21 -32.48 -3.65
C GLU A 571 25.15 -33.91 -4.19
N VAL A 572 25.64 -34.11 -5.41
CA VAL A 572 25.91 -35.43 -5.99
C VAL A 572 27.43 -35.61 -6.15
N GLN A 573 27.97 -36.61 -5.45
CA GLN A 573 29.39 -36.96 -5.46
C GLN A 573 29.63 -38.20 -6.32
N PHE A 574 30.58 -38.11 -7.25
CA PHE A 574 30.91 -39.18 -8.17
C PHE A 574 32.22 -39.87 -7.76
N ASP A 575 32.19 -41.19 -7.62
CA ASP A 575 33.37 -42.00 -7.32
C ASP A 575 33.59 -43.08 -8.40
N TYR A 576 34.78 -43.65 -8.44
CA TYR A 576 35.24 -44.62 -9.42
C TYR A 576 35.12 -44.11 -10.85
N ILE A 577 35.40 -42.82 -11.04
CA ILE A 577 35.49 -42.15 -12.34
C ILE A 577 36.87 -42.44 -12.98
N ARG A 578 37.15 -43.72 -13.19
CA ARG A 578 38.46 -44.19 -13.66
C ARG A 578 38.35 -45.51 -14.43
N PHE A 579 39.43 -45.85 -15.13
CA PHE A 579 39.63 -47.21 -15.63
C PHE A 579 40.03 -48.17 -14.49
N PRO A 580 39.76 -49.48 -14.61
CA PRO A 580 40.07 -50.45 -13.56
C PRO A 580 41.55 -50.46 -13.17
N SER A 581 41.80 -50.48 -11.87
CA SER A 581 43.14 -50.59 -11.26
C SER A 581 43.31 -51.83 -10.38
N ASP A 582 42.21 -52.41 -9.90
CA ASP A 582 42.21 -53.23 -8.68
C ASP A 582 42.17 -54.73 -9.00
N GLY A 583 42.91 -55.20 -10.00
CA GLY A 583 42.94 -56.60 -10.45
C GLY A 583 44.08 -56.89 -11.43
N ASP A 584 44.00 -58.00 -12.17
CA ASP A 584 44.96 -58.29 -13.26
C ASP A 584 44.63 -57.45 -14.50
N ILE A 585 45.03 -56.18 -14.47
CA ILE A 585 44.78 -55.22 -15.55
C ILE A 585 45.45 -55.61 -16.87
N THR A 586 46.45 -56.50 -16.84
CA THR A 586 47.15 -56.96 -18.06
C THR A 586 46.31 -57.94 -18.88
N ALA A 587 45.31 -58.57 -18.24
CA ALA A 587 44.36 -59.45 -18.91
C ALA A 587 43.21 -58.71 -19.62
N ILE A 588 43.11 -57.39 -19.46
CA ILE A 588 42.02 -56.59 -20.05
C ILE A 588 42.27 -56.36 -21.54
N VAL A 589 41.22 -56.54 -22.34
CA VAL A 589 41.21 -56.17 -23.76
C VAL A 589 40.26 -55.00 -23.98
N TYR A 590 40.79 -53.92 -24.54
CA TYR A 590 40.02 -52.74 -24.96
C TYR A 590 39.87 -52.73 -26.48
N ASP A 591 38.69 -52.35 -26.97
CA ASP A 591 38.43 -52.14 -28.40
C ASP A 591 39.24 -50.98 -28.97
N GLU A 592 39.39 -49.95 -28.15
CA GLU A 592 40.15 -48.75 -28.49
C GLU A 592 41.59 -48.85 -27.98
N LYS A 593 42.48 -48.10 -28.62
CA LYS A 593 43.88 -48.03 -28.20
C LYS A 593 43.96 -47.50 -26.77
N HIS A 594 44.40 -48.33 -25.83
CA HIS A 594 44.44 -47.98 -24.41
C HIS A 594 45.71 -47.20 -24.03
N THR A 595 45.78 -45.92 -24.42
CA THR A 595 46.88 -45.01 -24.04
C THR A 595 46.44 -43.99 -23.00
N ARG A 596 47.43 -43.32 -22.37
CA ARG A 596 47.20 -42.18 -21.49
C ARG A 596 46.30 -41.12 -22.15
N GLU A 597 46.58 -40.75 -23.40
CA GLU A 597 45.83 -39.73 -24.14
C GLU A 597 44.36 -40.12 -24.26
N THR A 598 44.09 -41.38 -24.65
CA THR A 598 42.72 -41.88 -24.80
C THR A 598 42.00 -41.95 -23.45
N ARG A 599 42.62 -42.52 -22.41
CA ARG A 599 42.00 -42.65 -21.08
C ARG A 599 41.64 -41.29 -20.48
N THR A 600 42.59 -40.36 -20.50
CA THR A 600 42.38 -39.02 -19.92
C THR A 600 41.37 -38.21 -20.73
N ALA A 601 41.33 -38.36 -22.06
CA ALA A 601 40.30 -37.78 -22.90
C ALA A 601 38.91 -38.36 -22.60
N THR A 602 38.80 -39.68 -22.41
CA THR A 602 37.54 -40.34 -22.04
C THR A 602 36.97 -39.81 -20.72
N ILE A 603 37.80 -39.76 -19.66
CA ILE A 603 37.34 -39.28 -18.36
C ILE A 603 36.96 -37.79 -18.42
N ARG A 604 37.76 -36.95 -19.10
CA ARG A 604 37.43 -35.53 -19.31
C ARG A 604 36.08 -35.36 -20.01
N ALA A 605 35.89 -36.03 -21.13
CA ALA A 605 34.67 -35.94 -21.92
C ALA A 605 33.44 -36.43 -21.14
N PHE A 606 33.60 -37.48 -20.33
CA PHE A 606 32.54 -37.94 -19.43
C PHE A 606 32.18 -36.87 -18.38
N MET A 607 33.17 -36.26 -17.72
CA MET A 607 32.93 -35.23 -16.71
C MET A 607 32.28 -33.97 -17.28
N GLU A 608 32.74 -33.52 -18.45
CA GLU A 608 32.13 -32.40 -19.17
C GLU A 608 30.65 -32.67 -19.47
N ARG A 609 30.36 -33.84 -20.04
CA ARG A 609 29.00 -34.23 -20.39
C ARG A 609 28.10 -34.41 -19.17
N LEU A 610 28.57 -35.14 -18.15
CA LEU A 610 27.85 -35.38 -16.90
C LEU A 610 27.43 -34.05 -16.26
N THR A 611 28.35 -33.09 -16.21
CA THR A 611 28.10 -31.80 -15.56
C THR A 611 27.18 -30.92 -16.39
N ALA A 612 27.34 -30.88 -17.70
CA ALA A 612 26.43 -30.17 -18.59
C ALA A 612 24.98 -30.67 -18.44
N GLU A 613 24.81 -31.99 -18.33
CA GLU A 613 23.52 -32.65 -18.17
C GLU A 613 22.89 -32.44 -16.78
N LEU A 614 23.70 -32.19 -15.74
CA LEU A 614 23.25 -31.92 -14.38
C LEU A 614 23.09 -30.42 -14.08
N LYS A 615 23.67 -29.55 -14.90
CA LYS A 615 23.62 -28.09 -14.71
C LYS A 615 22.20 -27.56 -14.46
N PRO A 616 21.14 -27.99 -15.19
CA PRO A 616 19.77 -27.50 -14.97
C PRO A 616 19.16 -27.81 -13.61
N PHE A 617 19.69 -28.81 -12.88
CA PHE A 617 19.11 -29.24 -11.61
C PHE A 617 19.56 -28.37 -10.42
N GLY A 618 20.56 -27.50 -10.59
CA GLY A 618 21.05 -26.62 -9.52
C GLY A 618 21.63 -27.37 -8.31
N VAL A 619 22.00 -28.64 -8.48
CA VAL A 619 22.67 -29.44 -7.46
C VAL A 619 24.17 -29.17 -7.47
N PHE A 620 24.84 -29.24 -6.32
CA PHE A 620 26.30 -29.24 -6.31
C PHE A 620 26.83 -30.57 -6.86
N THR A 621 27.98 -30.55 -7.53
CA THR A 621 28.67 -31.76 -8.00
C THR A 621 30.05 -31.87 -7.39
N SER A 622 30.45 -33.10 -7.06
CA SER A 622 31.81 -33.37 -6.61
C SER A 622 32.37 -34.66 -7.19
N ALA A 623 33.70 -34.77 -7.21
CA ALA A 623 34.37 -35.95 -7.75
C ALA A 623 35.45 -36.47 -6.80
N ASP A 624 35.36 -37.76 -6.49
CA ASP A 624 36.35 -38.48 -5.71
C ASP A 624 37.52 -38.90 -6.60
N VAL A 625 38.73 -38.57 -6.17
CA VAL A 625 39.97 -38.96 -6.87
C VAL A 625 40.94 -39.63 -5.92
N PHE A 626 41.78 -40.56 -6.41
CA PHE A 626 42.81 -41.15 -5.57
C PHE A 626 43.76 -40.09 -5.03
N GLY A 627 44.14 -40.19 -3.76
CA GLY A 627 44.97 -39.17 -3.11
C GLY A 627 46.28 -38.89 -3.84
N LEU A 628 46.92 -39.92 -4.42
CA LEU A 628 48.15 -39.76 -5.19
C LEU A 628 47.98 -38.96 -6.48
N THR A 629 46.76 -38.86 -7.04
CA THR A 629 46.52 -38.13 -8.29
C THR A 629 46.89 -36.65 -8.21
N VAL A 630 46.84 -36.06 -7.00
CA VAL A 630 47.25 -34.66 -6.78
C VAL A 630 48.77 -34.48 -6.94
N TRP A 631 49.56 -35.55 -6.87
CA TRP A 631 51.01 -35.55 -7.04
C TRP A 631 51.46 -36.02 -8.42
N VAL A 632 50.55 -36.56 -9.23
CA VAL A 632 50.86 -37.06 -10.56
C VAL A 632 51.29 -35.90 -11.46
N ALA A 633 52.43 -36.06 -12.14
CA ALA A 633 52.91 -35.06 -13.09
C ALA A 633 51.92 -34.89 -14.25
N PRO A 634 51.81 -33.70 -14.89
CA PRO A 634 50.82 -33.46 -15.95
C PRO A 634 50.86 -34.47 -17.11
N TYR A 635 52.03 -35.08 -17.34
CA TYR A 635 52.25 -36.07 -18.37
C TYR A 635 52.02 -37.54 -17.94
N SER A 636 51.48 -37.81 -16.76
CA SER A 636 51.13 -39.16 -16.28
C SER A 636 49.66 -39.20 -15.83
N ASP A 637 49.10 -40.39 -15.69
CA ASP A 637 47.71 -40.64 -15.28
C ASP A 637 47.54 -41.87 -14.38
N MET A 638 48.65 -42.39 -13.84
CA MET A 638 48.71 -43.65 -13.08
C MET A 638 48.10 -44.87 -13.80
N GLY A 639 47.89 -44.79 -15.13
CA GLY A 639 47.23 -45.86 -15.89
C GLY A 639 45.71 -45.89 -15.79
N ILE A 640 45.08 -44.96 -15.06
CA ILE A 640 43.65 -45.02 -14.73
C ILE A 640 42.82 -43.90 -15.36
N GLY A 641 43.44 -42.96 -16.10
CA GLY A 641 42.77 -41.83 -16.74
C GLY A 641 42.37 -40.69 -15.82
N GLN A 642 42.55 -40.83 -14.51
CA GLN A 642 42.15 -39.85 -13.51
C GLN A 642 43.24 -38.79 -13.31
N ARG A 643 42.96 -37.54 -13.70
CA ARG A 643 43.85 -36.39 -13.49
C ARG A 643 43.06 -35.18 -12.99
N VAL A 644 43.64 -34.45 -12.03
CA VAL A 644 43.01 -33.27 -11.41
C VAL A 644 42.55 -32.26 -12.46
N GLN A 645 43.44 -31.89 -13.40
CA GLN A 645 43.16 -30.90 -14.43
C GLN A 645 42.07 -31.30 -15.45
N ASP A 646 41.71 -32.59 -15.52
CA ASP A 646 40.68 -33.09 -16.44
C ASP A 646 39.32 -33.25 -15.78
N ILE A 647 39.26 -33.21 -14.45
CA ILE A 647 38.05 -33.46 -13.66
C ILE A 647 37.62 -32.18 -12.96
N ALA A 648 38.54 -31.50 -12.28
CA ALA A 648 38.26 -30.34 -11.45
C ALA A 648 37.45 -29.25 -12.17
N PRO A 649 37.75 -28.86 -13.43
CA PRO A 649 36.99 -27.80 -14.13
C PRO A 649 35.50 -28.07 -14.32
N TYR A 650 35.05 -29.31 -14.09
CA TYR A 650 33.67 -29.72 -14.30
C TYR A 650 32.94 -30.03 -12.99
N VAL A 651 33.54 -29.79 -11.82
CA VAL A 651 32.87 -30.03 -10.54
C VAL A 651 33.00 -28.83 -9.61
N ASP A 652 32.01 -28.67 -8.72
CA ASP A 652 32.07 -27.65 -7.68
C ASP A 652 33.14 -28.01 -6.63
N TYR A 653 33.29 -29.31 -6.33
CA TYR A 653 34.27 -29.81 -5.36
C TYR A 653 35.11 -31.00 -5.88
N LEU A 654 36.42 -30.92 -5.73
CA LEU A 654 37.32 -32.06 -5.92
C LEU A 654 37.64 -32.70 -4.56
N CYS A 655 37.46 -34.02 -4.46
CA CYS A 655 37.58 -34.75 -3.20
C CYS A 655 38.70 -35.80 -3.26
N PRO A 656 39.97 -35.41 -3.04
CA PRO A 656 41.06 -36.37 -3.02
C PRO A 656 40.97 -37.29 -1.80
N MET A 657 41.13 -38.59 -2.02
CA MET A 657 41.18 -39.64 -1.00
C MET A 657 42.54 -39.66 -0.30
N LEU A 658 42.73 -38.75 0.66
CA LEU A 658 43.98 -38.55 1.36
C LEU A 658 44.06 -39.46 2.60
N TYR A 659 44.10 -40.77 2.38
CA TYR A 659 44.27 -41.74 3.47
C TYR A 659 45.74 -42.05 3.67
N PRO A 660 46.40 -41.65 4.78
CA PRO A 660 47.83 -41.91 4.95
C PRO A 660 48.21 -43.38 4.83
N ALA A 661 47.30 -44.30 5.17
CA ALA A 661 47.53 -45.74 5.05
C ALA A 661 47.58 -46.26 3.61
N THR A 662 47.14 -45.49 2.61
CA THR A 662 47.21 -45.84 1.19
C THR A 662 48.35 -45.15 0.45
N PHE A 663 49.21 -44.41 1.15
CA PHE A 663 50.43 -43.84 0.60
C PHE A 663 51.59 -44.82 0.86
N GLU A 664 52.29 -45.19 -0.19
CA GLU A 664 53.38 -46.18 -0.14
C GLU A 664 54.66 -45.58 0.48
N PRO A 665 55.52 -46.41 1.11
CA PRO A 665 56.84 -45.97 1.56
C PRO A 665 57.61 -45.16 0.50
N GLY A 666 58.17 -44.04 0.91
CA GLY A 666 58.85 -43.06 0.06
C GLY A 666 57.93 -42.01 -0.57
N ASN A 667 56.60 -42.18 -0.54
CA ASN A 667 55.68 -41.13 -0.97
C ASN A 667 55.86 -39.89 -0.09
N LEU A 668 55.88 -38.72 -0.73
CA LEU A 668 56.14 -37.42 -0.10
C LEU A 668 57.49 -37.29 0.62
N GLY A 669 58.41 -38.23 0.40
CA GLY A 669 59.71 -38.30 1.07
C GLY A 669 59.66 -38.93 2.46
N HIS A 670 58.56 -39.58 2.83
CA HIS A 670 58.42 -40.26 4.12
C HIS A 670 58.71 -41.75 4.02
N ASP A 671 59.53 -42.27 4.93
CA ASP A 671 59.77 -43.71 5.04
C ASP A 671 58.48 -44.48 5.34
N ASN A 672 57.60 -43.90 6.18
CA ASN A 672 56.29 -44.46 6.48
C ASN A 672 55.20 -43.36 6.55
N PRO A 673 54.49 -43.09 5.44
CA PRO A 673 53.46 -42.04 5.38
C PRO A 673 52.31 -42.20 6.37
N VAL A 674 51.97 -43.44 6.79
CA VAL A 674 50.88 -43.68 7.75
C VAL A 674 51.18 -43.11 9.14
N LEU A 675 52.46 -42.84 9.46
CA LEU A 675 52.87 -42.18 10.70
C LEU A 675 52.91 -40.66 10.57
N GLN A 676 52.60 -40.12 9.40
CA GLN A 676 52.70 -38.69 9.07
C GLN A 676 51.33 -38.11 8.64
N PRO A 677 50.24 -38.32 9.42
CA PRO A 677 48.90 -37.93 9.01
C PRO A 677 48.78 -36.44 8.70
N TYR A 678 49.39 -35.56 9.50
CA TYR A 678 49.35 -34.13 9.25
C TYR A 678 49.98 -33.78 7.89
N ASP A 679 51.21 -34.23 7.66
CA ASP A 679 51.98 -33.83 6.48
C ASP A 679 51.37 -34.35 5.17
N VAL A 680 50.85 -35.60 5.19
CA VAL A 680 50.15 -36.19 4.04
C VAL A 680 48.96 -35.34 3.64
N ILE A 681 48.11 -34.93 4.60
CA ILE A 681 46.93 -34.11 4.32
C ILE A 681 47.35 -32.70 3.87
N TYR A 682 48.15 -32.00 4.69
CA TYR A 682 48.48 -30.59 4.49
C TYR A 682 49.13 -30.35 3.12
N ARG A 683 50.17 -31.12 2.79
CA ARG A 683 50.88 -30.95 1.52
C ARG A 683 50.03 -31.35 0.32
N SER A 684 49.25 -32.42 0.42
CA SER A 684 48.41 -32.88 -0.69
C SER A 684 47.27 -31.90 -0.96
N GLN A 685 46.69 -31.31 0.09
CA GLN A 685 45.67 -30.27 -0.03
C GLN A 685 46.23 -29.02 -0.71
N LEU A 686 47.39 -28.52 -0.26
CA LEU A 686 48.06 -27.38 -0.91
C LEU A 686 48.40 -27.67 -2.37
N GLU A 687 48.83 -28.89 -2.68
CA GLU A 687 49.17 -29.26 -4.05
C GLU A 687 47.92 -29.36 -4.95
N ALA A 688 46.82 -29.91 -4.43
CA ALA A 688 45.54 -29.93 -5.15
C ALA A 688 45.01 -28.52 -5.40
N ALA A 689 45.07 -27.62 -4.41
CA ALA A 689 44.58 -26.25 -4.52
C ALA A 689 45.27 -25.44 -5.64
N LYS A 690 46.53 -25.73 -5.96
CA LYS A 690 47.26 -25.10 -7.09
C LYS A 690 46.77 -25.55 -8.46
N ARG A 691 46.04 -26.67 -8.53
CA ARG A 691 45.73 -27.40 -9.77
C ARG A 691 44.25 -27.33 -10.16
N VAL A 692 43.39 -26.78 -9.29
CA VAL A 692 41.97 -26.57 -9.55
C VAL A 692 41.72 -25.13 -10.01
N PRO A 693 40.69 -24.87 -10.84
CA PRO A 693 40.27 -23.49 -11.13
C PRO A 693 39.62 -22.83 -9.91
N VAL A 694 39.50 -21.50 -9.93
CA VAL A 694 38.94 -20.72 -8.82
C VAL A 694 37.51 -21.13 -8.44
N THR A 695 36.75 -21.64 -9.42
CA THR A 695 35.36 -22.11 -9.29
C THR A 695 35.23 -23.50 -8.69
N THR A 696 36.34 -24.19 -8.42
CA THR A 696 36.34 -25.53 -7.81
C THR A 696 37.10 -25.50 -6.50
N LYS A 697 36.47 -25.97 -5.42
CA LYS A 697 37.13 -26.08 -4.11
C LYS A 697 37.65 -27.49 -3.89
N VAL A 698 38.70 -27.63 -3.08
CA VAL A 698 39.23 -28.93 -2.69
C VAL A 698 38.76 -29.28 -1.28
N ARG A 699 38.14 -30.46 -1.14
CA ARG A 699 37.62 -30.99 0.12
C ARG A 699 38.09 -32.44 0.29
N PRO A 700 39.15 -32.69 1.07
CA PRO A 700 39.74 -34.02 1.13
C PRO A 700 38.89 -35.00 1.92
N TRP A 701 38.95 -36.26 1.51
CA TRP A 701 38.56 -37.38 2.35
C TRP A 701 39.70 -37.71 3.32
N LEU A 702 39.36 -37.87 4.60
CA LEU A 702 40.27 -38.19 5.70
C LEU A 702 40.02 -39.62 6.19
N GLN A 703 41.07 -40.25 6.70
CA GLN A 703 41.02 -41.62 7.21
C GLN A 703 40.45 -41.64 8.64
N HIS A 704 39.41 -42.44 8.87
CA HIS A 704 38.89 -42.74 10.21
C HIS A 704 38.94 -44.24 10.54
N TYR A 705 40.07 -44.90 10.26
CA TYR A 705 40.29 -46.33 10.53
C TYR A 705 41.77 -46.60 10.80
N SER A 706 42.07 -47.78 11.34
CA SER A 706 43.44 -48.30 11.55
C SER A 706 43.77 -49.36 10.50
N LEU A 707 44.99 -49.34 9.96
CA LEU A 707 45.48 -50.26 8.92
C LEU A 707 47.02 -50.38 9.02
N ASN A 708 47.61 -51.41 8.41
CA ASN A 708 49.06 -51.64 8.35
C ASN A 708 49.75 -51.64 9.73
N ASP A 709 49.14 -52.30 10.72
CA ASP A 709 49.60 -52.39 12.12
C ASP A 709 49.75 -51.03 12.85
N VAL A 710 49.19 -49.95 12.30
CA VAL A 710 49.18 -48.63 12.92
C VAL A 710 47.78 -48.30 13.43
N VAL A 711 47.68 -48.05 14.73
CA VAL A 711 46.44 -47.69 15.41
C VAL A 711 46.23 -46.18 15.33
N TYR A 712 45.09 -45.77 14.78
CA TYR A 712 44.66 -44.39 14.74
C TYR A 712 43.67 -44.09 15.87
N GLY A 713 44.00 -43.09 16.68
CA GLY A 713 43.16 -42.53 17.74
C GLY A 713 42.90 -41.04 17.57
N PRO A 714 42.36 -40.37 18.61
CA PRO A 714 42.01 -38.95 18.57
C PRO A 714 43.12 -38.03 18.06
N GLU A 715 44.38 -38.29 18.44
CA GLU A 715 45.54 -37.49 18.01
C GLU A 715 45.75 -37.54 16.48
N GLN A 716 45.74 -38.74 15.89
CA GLN A 716 45.93 -38.89 14.44
C GLN A 716 44.75 -38.34 13.64
N TYR A 717 43.51 -38.49 14.14
CA TYR A 717 42.33 -37.88 13.53
C TYR A 717 42.37 -36.35 13.62
N GLN A 718 42.82 -35.80 14.76
CA GLN A 718 42.99 -34.36 14.94
C GLN A 718 44.08 -33.80 14.04
N ALA A 719 45.21 -34.51 13.91
CA ALA A 719 46.30 -34.12 13.02
C ALA A 719 45.83 -33.98 11.55
N GLN A 720 44.98 -34.90 11.08
CA GLN A 720 44.39 -34.82 9.75
C GLN A 720 43.44 -33.62 9.59
N ARG A 721 42.54 -33.41 10.55
CA ARG A 721 41.63 -32.25 10.56
C ARG A 721 42.40 -30.94 10.53
N GLN A 722 43.34 -30.79 11.48
CA GLN A 722 44.15 -29.58 11.61
C GLN A 722 44.93 -29.31 10.32
N ALA A 723 45.50 -30.34 9.70
CA ALA A 723 46.18 -30.20 8.41
C ALA A 723 45.27 -29.74 7.28
N ALA A 724 44.02 -30.20 7.22
CA ALA A 724 43.05 -29.74 6.23
C ALA A 724 42.65 -28.27 6.47
N ASP A 725 42.43 -27.90 7.73
CA ASP A 725 42.06 -26.53 8.13
C ASP A 725 43.24 -25.55 7.86
N ASP A 726 44.45 -25.90 8.27
CA ASP A 726 45.67 -25.08 8.06
C ASP A 726 46.02 -24.92 6.58
N ALA A 727 45.66 -25.89 5.74
CA ALA A 727 45.83 -25.81 4.29
C ALA A 727 44.70 -25.04 3.57
N GLY A 728 43.73 -24.49 4.31
CA GLY A 728 42.61 -23.73 3.75
C GLY A 728 41.63 -24.57 2.94
N SER A 729 41.41 -25.83 3.33
CA SER A 729 40.40 -26.68 2.71
C SER A 729 38.99 -26.13 2.90
N CYS A 730 38.08 -26.45 1.97
CA CYS A 730 36.66 -26.11 2.11
C CYS A 730 35.92 -27.16 2.95
N GLY A 731 36.47 -27.43 4.14
CA GLY A 731 36.11 -28.57 4.99
C GLY A 731 36.72 -29.90 4.52
N TRP A 732 36.22 -31.00 5.06
CA TRP A 732 36.73 -32.37 4.89
C TRP A 732 35.64 -33.42 5.19
N THR A 733 35.83 -34.66 4.74
CA THR A 733 34.90 -35.77 5.01
C THR A 733 35.64 -36.99 5.55
N PHE A 734 35.12 -37.66 6.58
CA PHE A 734 35.75 -38.86 7.13
C PHE A 734 35.24 -40.15 6.50
N TRP A 735 36.17 -40.95 6.00
CA TRP A 735 35.90 -42.28 5.47
C TRP A 735 36.12 -43.37 6.53
N ASN A 736 35.09 -44.20 6.69
CA ASN A 736 35.19 -45.51 7.36
C ASN A 736 34.23 -46.48 6.67
N ALA A 737 34.75 -47.56 6.08
CA ALA A 737 33.95 -48.53 5.31
C ALA A 737 32.86 -49.25 6.15
N GLY A 738 32.98 -49.24 7.48
CA GLY A 738 31.97 -49.78 8.39
C GLY A 738 31.00 -48.76 8.97
N GLY A 739 31.11 -47.47 8.62
CA GLY A 739 30.30 -46.40 9.23
C GLY A 739 30.55 -46.24 10.74
N LYS A 740 31.76 -46.59 11.20
CA LYS A 740 32.16 -46.55 12.61
C LYS A 740 33.07 -45.36 12.86
N TYR A 741 32.66 -44.52 13.80
CA TYR A 741 33.34 -43.28 14.13
C TYR A 741 33.60 -43.23 15.63
N ASN A 742 34.72 -42.60 16.03
CA ASN A 742 35.04 -42.38 17.43
C ASN A 742 34.36 -41.07 17.83
N GLU A 743 33.30 -41.14 18.63
CA GLU A 743 32.53 -39.96 19.01
C GLU A 743 33.31 -39.02 19.92
N GLU A 744 34.24 -39.52 20.75
CA GLU A 744 35.07 -38.69 21.65
C GLU A 744 35.98 -37.71 20.90
N PHE A 745 36.13 -37.89 19.58
CA PHE A 745 36.95 -37.04 18.73
C PHE A 745 36.22 -35.77 18.22
N PHE A 746 34.89 -35.81 18.08
CA PHE A 746 34.08 -34.72 17.50
C PHE A 746 33.57 -33.77 18.58
#